data_AF-A0A967I277-F1
#
_entry.id   AF-A0A967I277-F1
#
_cell.length_a   1.000
_cell.length_b   1.000
_cell.length_c   1.000
_cell.angle_alpha   90.00
_cell.angle_beta   90.00
_cell.angle_gamma   90.00
#
_symmetry.space_group_name_H-M   'P 1'
#
loop_
_entity.id
_entity.type
_entity.pdbx_description
1 polymer ?
#
loop_
_entity_poly.entity_id
_entity_poly.type
_entity_poly.pdbx_seq_one_letter_code
_entity_poly.pdbx_strand_id
1 'polypeptide(L)'
;MSLTMHIQRIPECLPEFVERCDGRLETIVGVDCFPDYRSAGVATIGRTWVPNDAYYVNKGKAGADEWIDRFAPVYHANPHVEHWIPANEFILDCQDGVDRFNEFHIQYITRMWGLGHKVAAGQINTGWMRLRKYGNPPPYPESIAPMLTALWAHKGIFTTHEYWPGLNDPTGNILRYRDFRAALLEAGVSNLPPMFISELGVDLETTDPGSDYGHWGWRKFMDWPTYLGLLKSYNSEISKDPYVLGASIFTEGGGWESFELNQEQVLELADYIAQEVPKPEIVYAKLFDASEFQGDINWPLVKSDEYVGVLLRASGANGDRTEMRKDPRFDYNYAGAGSEKLHRGAYHGLHPDFPKQALLFAQSVNGRPLELGWWSDIEYMELTDEKCNDHLNAMDARIAESYGLPPSKYADVYTNLNFMNHHDGYWAEGRKLWIGAWVSSPNIQPIIPEPWTRHTFHQWTCDGSVPGVPKRTCLDVYNGTEGQFYEEFGKLDNGEEKMVPKVVDKHGTEIMTLEEANAGFGIDYVRADPPEGATVWRLREFVLDDSPDTNWRLYTHDANGAPLSKIACFMGIHPPSGKDLDDDQAPRLSETFWGQPGSRPNRADVHEDNAYNWTNADGYIQRSLGRGSNYVLPGPTDAHWGWIMPGDNKEYSDVAIHIGMWENHKMFWLRFYKEVEGENGNGNGEDSEIVVQLKRLADAAEHLVEKGIQIRT
;
A
#
# COMPACT_ATOMS: atom_id res chain seq x y z
N MET A 1 7.35 -17.08 5.56
CA MET A 1 6.09 -17.23 6.30
C MET A 1 6.34 -16.93 7.76
N SER A 2 5.27 -16.58 8.46
CA SER A 2 5.37 -15.74 9.64
C SER A 2 5.56 -16.51 10.95
N LEU A 3 5.00 -17.71 11.16
CA LEU A 3 5.21 -18.44 12.42
C LEU A 3 6.45 -19.33 12.41
N THR A 4 7.13 -19.38 13.55
CA THR A 4 8.20 -20.35 13.84
C THR A 4 8.26 -20.71 15.33
N MET A 5 9.22 -21.55 15.71
CA MET A 5 9.51 -21.91 17.09
C MET A 5 10.66 -21.08 17.67
N HIS A 6 10.52 -20.73 18.94
CA HIS A 6 11.59 -20.29 19.80
C HIS A 6 12.04 -21.46 20.67
N ILE A 7 13.25 -22.01 20.44
CA ILE A 7 13.74 -23.23 21.09
C ILE A 7 14.94 -22.96 22.01
N GLN A 8 14.99 -23.64 23.15
CA GLN A 8 16.16 -23.68 24.04
C GLN A 8 16.86 -25.04 24.06
N ARG A 9 16.23 -26.03 23.42
CA ARG A 9 16.79 -27.35 23.15
C ARG A 9 16.27 -27.79 21.80
N ILE A 10 17.12 -28.45 20.99
CA ILE A 10 16.70 -29.03 19.70
C ILE A 10 15.72 -30.19 19.97
N PRO A 11 14.43 -30.08 19.59
CA PRO A 11 13.50 -31.18 19.74
C PRO A 11 13.80 -32.28 18.73
N GLU A 12 13.55 -33.54 19.09
CA GLU A 12 13.79 -34.70 18.20
C GLU A 12 12.98 -34.60 16.89
N CYS A 13 11.81 -33.95 16.93
CA CYS A 13 10.97 -33.73 15.77
C CYS A 13 11.40 -32.55 14.89
N LEU A 14 12.46 -31.79 15.22
CA LEU A 14 12.88 -30.62 14.44
C LEU A 14 13.15 -30.94 12.96
N PRO A 15 13.84 -32.04 12.59
CA PRO A 15 14.03 -32.38 11.18
C PRO A 15 12.71 -32.62 10.45
N GLU A 16 11.77 -33.33 11.07
CA GLU A 16 10.45 -33.59 10.47
C GLU A 16 9.60 -32.32 10.39
N PHE A 17 9.69 -31.43 11.40
CA PHE A 17 9.06 -30.12 11.38
C PHE A 17 9.50 -29.30 10.16
N VAL A 18 10.81 -29.17 9.94
CA VAL A 18 11.37 -28.42 8.80
C VAL A 18 10.93 -29.03 7.47
N GLU A 19 10.95 -30.35 7.35
CA GLU A 19 10.51 -31.06 6.14
C GLU A 19 9.02 -30.82 5.85
N ARG A 20 8.16 -30.95 6.87
CA ARG A 20 6.72 -30.78 6.73
C ARG A 20 6.29 -29.36 6.40
N CYS A 21 7.06 -28.35 6.79
CA CYS A 21 6.80 -26.97 6.38
C CYS A 21 6.91 -26.72 4.86
N ASP A 22 7.32 -27.71 4.06
CA ASP A 22 7.33 -27.67 2.58
C ASP A 22 8.05 -26.43 2.00
N GLY A 23 9.23 -26.13 2.56
CA GLY A 23 10.07 -24.99 2.14
C GLY A 23 9.50 -23.62 2.51
N ARG A 24 8.45 -23.56 3.33
CA ARG A 24 7.82 -22.29 3.73
C ARG A 24 8.32 -21.71 5.05
N LEU A 25 9.01 -22.51 5.85
CA LEU A 25 9.67 -22.05 7.06
C LEU A 25 10.87 -21.16 6.70
N GLU A 26 10.87 -19.91 7.16
CA GLU A 26 11.95 -18.95 6.82
C GLU A 26 12.98 -18.81 7.93
N THR A 27 12.61 -19.01 9.19
CA THR A 27 13.46 -18.72 10.34
C THR A 27 13.20 -19.70 11.47
N ILE A 28 14.18 -19.96 12.32
CA ILE A 28 14.05 -20.59 13.65
C ILE A 28 14.82 -19.74 14.66
N VAL A 29 14.24 -19.52 15.85
CA VAL A 29 14.94 -18.83 16.95
C VAL A 29 15.50 -19.87 17.92
N GLY A 30 16.78 -19.76 18.24
CA GLY A 30 17.49 -20.68 19.13
C GLY A 30 18.24 -19.96 20.24
N VAL A 31 18.00 -20.36 21.49
CA VAL A 31 18.74 -19.88 22.67
C VAL A 31 19.68 -20.97 23.14
N ASP A 32 20.98 -20.69 23.08
CA ASP A 32 22.07 -21.64 23.38
C ASP A 32 22.01 -22.99 22.62
N CYS A 33 21.17 -23.05 21.59
CA CYS A 33 21.09 -24.11 20.61
C CYS A 33 20.89 -23.50 19.23
N PHE A 34 21.78 -23.80 18.29
CA PHE A 34 21.83 -23.12 16.98
C PHE A 34 21.72 -24.14 15.85
N PRO A 35 20.50 -24.58 15.47
CA PRO A 35 20.35 -25.52 14.37
C PRO A 35 20.85 -24.92 13.04
N ASP A 36 21.39 -25.73 12.13
CA ASP A 36 21.81 -25.31 10.78
C ASP A 36 20.92 -25.97 9.72
N TYR A 37 19.96 -25.20 9.20
CA TYR A 37 19.05 -25.61 8.14
C TYR A 37 19.16 -24.70 6.91
N ARG A 38 20.33 -24.07 6.69
CA ARG A 38 20.56 -23.20 5.52
C ARG A 38 20.35 -23.91 4.19
N SER A 39 20.62 -25.21 4.12
CA SER A 39 20.35 -26.03 2.93
C SER A 39 18.86 -26.15 2.60
N ALA A 40 17.98 -25.95 3.58
CA ALA A 40 16.53 -25.90 3.42
C ALA A 40 16.01 -24.46 3.29
N GLY A 41 16.89 -23.45 3.21
CA GLY A 41 16.51 -22.04 3.13
C GLY A 41 16.06 -21.42 4.47
N VAL A 42 16.28 -22.09 5.59
CA VAL A 42 15.85 -21.61 6.92
C VAL A 42 16.98 -20.86 7.61
N ALA A 43 16.72 -19.61 7.99
CA ALA A 43 17.63 -18.78 8.76
C ALA A 43 17.58 -19.13 10.26
N THR A 44 18.73 -19.05 10.94
CA THR A 44 18.78 -19.21 12.40
C THR A 44 19.01 -17.85 13.05
N ILE A 45 18.12 -17.44 13.94
CA ILE A 45 18.32 -16.30 14.84
C ILE A 45 18.80 -16.86 16.18
N GLY A 46 20.01 -16.47 16.59
CA GLY A 46 20.66 -16.99 17.80
C GLY A 46 20.62 -16.02 18.96
N ARG A 47 20.43 -16.54 20.17
CA ARG A 47 20.64 -15.82 21.43
C ARG A 47 21.49 -16.68 22.37
N THR A 48 22.26 -16.04 23.25
CA THR A 48 22.86 -16.73 24.41
C THR A 48 22.23 -16.24 25.70
N TRP A 49 21.87 -17.18 26.57
CA TRP A 49 21.25 -16.86 27.85
C TRP A 49 22.30 -16.47 28.88
N VAL A 50 21.97 -15.46 29.71
CA VAL A 50 22.72 -15.16 30.93
C VAL A 50 21.78 -14.89 32.10
N PRO A 51 22.27 -15.08 33.34
CA PRO A 51 21.57 -14.52 34.48
C PRO A 51 21.67 -12.98 34.44
N ASN A 52 20.52 -12.30 34.51
CA ASN A 52 20.39 -10.85 34.63
C ASN A 52 20.96 -10.03 33.44
N ASP A 53 20.36 -10.19 32.26
CA ASP A 53 20.66 -9.44 31.03
C ASP A 53 20.69 -7.92 31.26
N ALA A 54 19.79 -7.40 32.12
CA ALA A 54 19.69 -5.99 32.46
C ALA A 54 21.00 -5.40 33.03
N TYR A 55 21.89 -6.22 33.60
CA TYR A 55 23.23 -5.77 34.04
C TYR A 55 24.01 -5.11 32.90
N TYR A 56 24.02 -5.71 31.71
CA TYR A 56 24.79 -5.21 30.58
C TYR A 56 24.14 -3.96 30.00
N VAL A 57 22.82 -3.99 29.79
CA VAL A 57 22.08 -2.85 29.25
C VAL A 57 22.24 -1.61 30.15
N ASN A 58 22.17 -1.78 31.48
CA ASN A 58 22.36 -0.69 32.44
C ASN A 58 23.76 -0.07 32.46
N LYS A 59 24.76 -0.71 31.83
CA LYS A 59 26.11 -0.19 31.63
C LYS A 59 26.29 0.51 30.27
N GLY A 60 25.22 0.63 29.48
CA GLY A 60 25.24 1.28 28.18
C GLY A 60 26.32 0.69 27.26
N LYS A 61 27.10 1.57 26.64
CA LYS A 61 28.19 1.21 25.71
C LYS A 61 29.18 0.19 26.30
N ALA A 62 29.59 0.37 27.55
CA ALA A 62 30.57 -0.51 28.20
C ALA A 62 30.00 -1.92 28.44
N GLY A 63 28.69 -2.03 28.68
CA GLY A 63 28.02 -3.31 28.79
C GLY A 63 27.93 -4.05 27.46
N ALA A 64 27.75 -3.34 26.34
CA ALA A 64 27.76 -3.94 25.02
C ALA A 64 29.14 -4.50 24.66
N ASP A 65 30.22 -3.78 24.99
CA ASP A 65 31.58 -4.27 24.81
C ASP A 65 31.83 -5.55 25.63
N GLU A 66 31.41 -5.57 26.90
CA GLU A 66 31.54 -6.74 27.76
C GLU A 66 30.72 -7.94 27.25
N TRP A 67 29.50 -7.70 26.76
CA TRP A 67 28.66 -8.73 26.15
C TRP A 67 29.33 -9.35 24.92
N ILE A 68 29.82 -8.52 24.00
CA ILE A 68 30.48 -8.99 22.78
C ILE A 68 31.76 -9.76 23.11
N ASP A 69 32.60 -9.23 24.00
CA ASP A 69 33.85 -9.90 24.37
C ASP A 69 33.60 -11.25 25.04
N ARG A 70 32.50 -11.37 25.81
CA ARG A 70 32.07 -12.63 26.41
C ARG A 70 31.60 -13.65 25.37
N PHE A 71 30.85 -13.22 24.35
CA PHE A 71 30.16 -14.13 23.42
C PHE A 71 30.81 -14.26 22.04
N ALA A 72 31.87 -13.51 21.75
CA ALA A 72 32.63 -13.66 20.51
C ALA A 72 33.03 -15.12 20.20
N PRO A 73 33.45 -15.96 21.17
CA PRO A 73 33.71 -17.38 20.89
C PRO A 73 32.48 -18.15 20.39
N VAL A 74 31.29 -17.83 20.90
CA VAL A 74 30.02 -18.45 20.47
C VAL A 74 29.67 -18.00 19.05
N TYR A 75 29.80 -16.72 18.75
CA TYR A 75 29.53 -16.17 17.42
C TYR A 75 30.46 -16.77 16.36
N HIS A 76 31.75 -16.89 16.69
CA HIS A 76 32.74 -17.52 15.80
C HIS A 76 32.51 -19.03 15.60
N ALA A 77 32.02 -19.73 16.63
CA ALA A 77 31.72 -21.16 16.53
C ALA A 77 30.47 -21.46 15.70
N ASN A 78 29.58 -20.47 15.51
CA ASN A 78 28.29 -20.64 14.84
C ASN A 78 28.11 -19.65 13.66
N PRO A 79 28.94 -19.74 12.61
CA PRO A 79 28.89 -18.81 11.48
C PRO A 79 27.63 -18.97 10.61
N HIS A 80 26.83 -20.01 10.84
CA HIS A 80 25.55 -20.24 10.19
C HIS A 80 24.39 -19.43 10.79
N VAL A 81 24.55 -18.91 12.01
CA VAL A 81 23.55 -18.03 12.62
C VAL A 81 23.54 -16.71 11.87
N GLU A 82 22.36 -16.34 11.36
CA GLU A 82 22.23 -15.17 10.50
C GLU A 82 22.16 -13.87 11.30
N HIS A 83 21.37 -13.86 12.37
CA HIS A 83 21.19 -12.69 13.24
C HIS A 83 21.37 -13.07 14.71
N TRP A 84 22.09 -12.23 15.45
CA TRP A 84 22.30 -12.41 16.89
C TRP A 84 21.47 -11.45 17.71
N ILE A 85 20.72 -12.01 18.65
CA ILE A 85 19.97 -11.29 19.69
C ILE A 85 20.88 -11.02 20.89
N PRO A 86 20.93 -9.77 21.42
CA PRO A 86 21.65 -9.45 22.64
C PRO A 86 20.78 -9.71 23.90
N ALA A 87 20.92 -8.85 24.91
CA ALA A 87 20.13 -8.86 26.14
C ALA A 87 18.61 -8.89 25.91
N ASN A 88 17.89 -9.66 26.72
CA ASN A 88 16.43 -9.88 26.65
C ASN A 88 15.64 -9.03 27.65
N GLU A 89 14.40 -8.72 27.28
CA GLU A 89 13.34 -8.16 28.13
C GLU A 89 13.71 -6.95 28.99
N PHE A 90 14.43 -5.99 28.40
CA PHE A 90 14.73 -4.77 29.14
C PHE A 90 13.48 -3.91 29.33
N ILE A 91 13.19 -3.53 30.58
CA ILE A 91 12.07 -2.66 30.93
C ILE A 91 12.49 -1.19 30.75
N LEU A 92 11.72 -0.43 29.97
CA LEU A 92 12.02 0.96 29.60
C LEU A 92 11.19 1.95 30.42
N ASP A 93 11.38 1.99 31.74
CA ASP A 93 10.50 2.71 32.67
C ASP A 93 10.83 4.20 32.90
N CYS A 94 12.02 4.65 32.51
CA CYS A 94 12.50 6.01 32.67
C CYS A 94 13.46 6.42 31.55
N GLN A 95 13.68 7.73 31.39
CA GLN A 95 14.56 8.27 30.34
C GLN A 95 16.00 7.77 30.47
N ASP A 96 16.56 7.75 31.69
CA ASP A 96 17.90 7.21 31.95
C ASP A 96 18.04 5.73 31.51
N GLY A 97 16.97 4.95 31.63
CA GLY A 97 16.93 3.57 31.16
C GLY A 97 16.93 3.48 29.63
N VAL A 98 16.16 4.35 28.97
CA VAL A 98 16.12 4.45 27.50
C VAL A 98 17.47 4.90 26.93
N ASP A 99 18.13 5.86 27.56
CA ASP A 99 19.43 6.36 27.09
C ASP A 99 20.48 5.25 27.13
N ARG A 100 20.55 4.49 28.24
CA ARG A 100 21.45 3.32 28.37
C ARG A 100 21.08 2.21 27.38
N PHE A 101 19.80 1.99 27.17
CA PHE A 101 19.31 1.02 26.19
C PHE A 101 19.76 1.38 24.77
N ASN A 102 19.66 2.65 24.38
CA ASN A 102 20.17 3.16 23.10
C ASN A 102 21.70 3.00 23.04
N GLU A 103 22.44 3.45 24.05
CA GLU A 103 23.90 3.34 24.09
C GLU A 103 24.39 1.89 23.94
N PHE A 104 23.77 0.97 24.67
CA PHE A 104 24.08 -0.46 24.61
C PHE A 104 23.83 -1.00 23.20
N HIS A 105 22.62 -0.81 22.67
CA HIS A 105 22.25 -1.39 21.39
C HIS A 105 23.02 -0.79 20.23
N ILE A 106 23.22 0.53 20.18
CA ILE A 106 24.00 1.19 19.11
C ILE A 106 25.43 0.65 19.08
N GLN A 107 26.07 0.51 20.26
CA GLN A 107 27.41 -0.07 20.34
C GLN A 107 27.42 -1.54 19.91
N TYR A 108 26.44 -2.33 20.37
CA TYR A 108 26.32 -3.73 20.02
C TYR A 108 26.17 -3.91 18.49
N ILE A 109 25.22 -3.19 17.88
CA ILE A 109 24.95 -3.21 16.44
C ILE A 109 26.22 -2.86 15.64
N THR A 110 26.85 -1.73 15.98
CA THR A 110 28.03 -1.23 15.26
C THR A 110 29.21 -2.20 15.34
N ARG A 111 29.45 -2.78 16.53
CA ARG A 111 30.56 -3.71 16.71
C ARG A 111 30.30 -5.07 16.09
N MET A 112 29.09 -5.61 16.22
CA MET A 112 28.72 -6.88 15.57
C MET A 112 28.84 -6.76 14.06
N TRP A 113 28.40 -5.64 13.47
CA TRP A 113 28.60 -5.37 12.05
C TRP A 113 30.08 -5.35 11.67
N GLY A 114 30.93 -4.70 12.47
CA GLY A 114 32.38 -4.71 12.27
C GLY A 114 33.03 -6.11 12.38
N LEU A 115 32.39 -7.03 13.09
CA LEU A 115 32.78 -8.45 13.19
C LEU A 115 32.18 -9.32 12.07
N GLY A 116 31.36 -8.74 11.17
CA GLY A 116 30.72 -9.46 10.08
C GLY A 116 29.43 -10.19 10.46
N HIS A 117 28.82 -9.85 11.61
CA HIS A 117 27.57 -10.44 12.08
C HIS A 117 26.41 -9.45 11.95
N LYS A 118 25.25 -9.93 11.47
CA LYS A 118 24.00 -9.17 11.54
C LYS A 118 23.36 -9.36 12.92
N VAL A 119 22.42 -8.48 13.25
CA VAL A 119 21.81 -8.42 14.58
C VAL A 119 20.29 -8.32 14.48
N ALA A 120 19.62 -8.94 15.45
CA ALA A 120 18.19 -8.79 15.70
C ALA A 120 18.05 -8.23 17.12
N ALA A 121 17.78 -6.93 17.27
CA ALA A 121 17.98 -6.21 18.52
C ALA A 121 16.74 -5.39 18.92
N GLY A 122 16.59 -5.14 20.21
CA GLY A 122 15.36 -4.56 20.77
C GLY A 122 14.93 -5.33 22.01
N GLN A 123 14.47 -6.57 21.81
CA GLN A 123 13.97 -7.49 22.86
C GLN A 123 13.17 -6.76 23.95
N ILE A 124 12.27 -5.88 23.50
CA ILE A 124 11.47 -5.07 24.42
C ILE A 124 10.38 -5.95 24.99
N ASN A 125 10.25 -5.95 26.32
CA ASN A 125 9.21 -6.67 27.03
C ASN A 125 7.82 -6.20 26.57
N THR A 126 6.87 -7.14 26.56
CA THR A 126 5.46 -6.88 26.24
C THR A 126 4.91 -5.68 27.01
N GLY A 127 4.12 -4.84 26.32
CA GLY A 127 3.54 -3.63 26.88
C GLY A 127 4.47 -2.40 26.82
N TRP A 128 5.76 -2.59 26.50
CA TRP A 128 6.74 -1.52 26.30
C TRP A 128 7.12 -1.32 24.82
N MET A 129 7.50 -0.11 24.40
CA MET A 129 7.36 1.12 25.18
C MET A 129 5.89 1.53 25.35
N ARG A 130 5.67 2.40 26.33
CA ARG A 130 4.35 2.93 26.65
C ARG A 130 3.83 3.78 25.50
N LEU A 131 2.54 3.68 25.22
CA LEU A 131 1.88 4.41 24.13
C LEU A 131 0.89 5.45 24.66
N ARG A 132 0.93 6.65 24.06
CA ARG A 132 0.05 7.78 24.38
C ARG A 132 -1.43 7.45 24.20
N LYS A 133 -1.76 6.66 23.17
CA LYS A 133 -3.13 6.22 22.85
C LYS A 133 -3.83 5.48 24.00
N TYR A 134 -3.07 4.86 24.90
CA TYR A 134 -3.60 4.19 26.08
C TYR A 134 -3.46 5.01 27.38
N GLY A 135 -3.14 6.31 27.29
CA GLY A 135 -2.98 7.19 28.46
C GLY A 135 -1.74 6.89 29.31
N ASN A 136 -0.77 6.16 28.76
CA ASN A 136 0.44 5.80 29.50
C ASN A 136 1.40 6.98 29.66
N PRO A 137 2.14 7.08 30.78
CA PRO A 137 3.21 8.06 30.94
C PRO A 137 4.44 7.70 30.07
N PRO A 138 5.34 8.67 29.79
CA PRO A 138 6.59 8.40 29.08
C PRO A 138 7.47 7.36 29.82
N PRO A 139 8.48 6.78 29.15
CA PRO A 139 8.98 7.11 27.79
C PRO A 139 8.14 6.52 26.64
N TYR A 140 8.21 7.19 25.48
CA TYR A 140 7.40 6.91 24.28
C TYR A 140 8.25 6.44 23.08
N PRO A 141 7.67 5.72 22.08
CA PRO A 141 8.39 5.03 21.00
C PRO A 141 9.54 5.80 20.35
N GLU A 142 9.36 7.09 20.08
CA GLU A 142 10.38 7.95 19.47
C GLU A 142 11.70 8.02 20.25
N SER A 143 11.67 7.71 21.55
CA SER A 143 12.85 7.74 22.42
C SER A 143 13.88 6.66 22.08
N ILE A 144 13.50 5.60 21.35
CA ILE A 144 14.45 4.58 20.85
C ILE A 144 14.80 4.73 19.36
N ALA A 145 14.38 5.82 18.71
CA ALA A 145 14.70 6.11 17.31
C ALA A 145 16.21 6.03 16.98
N PRO A 146 17.16 6.42 17.87
CA PRO A 146 18.58 6.26 17.62
C PRO A 146 19.00 4.79 17.39
N MET A 147 18.49 3.87 18.21
CA MET A 147 18.76 2.44 18.05
C MET A 147 18.14 1.87 16.77
N LEU A 148 16.89 2.26 16.47
CA LEU A 148 16.21 1.85 15.24
C LEU A 148 16.96 2.31 13.99
N THR A 149 17.46 3.55 14.00
CA THR A 149 18.29 4.10 12.93
C THR A 149 19.60 3.32 12.79
N ALA A 150 20.23 2.92 13.89
CA ALA A 150 21.43 2.09 13.86
C ALA A 150 21.14 0.70 13.28
N LEU A 151 20.02 0.06 13.65
CA LEU A 151 19.58 -1.20 13.05
C LEU A 151 19.37 -1.05 11.54
N TRP A 152 18.64 -0.01 11.13
CA TRP A 152 18.38 0.30 9.72
C TRP A 152 19.68 0.40 8.91
N ALA A 153 20.61 1.23 9.39
CA ALA A 153 21.89 1.47 8.72
C ALA A 153 22.76 0.20 8.59
N HIS A 154 22.61 -0.75 9.50
CA HIS A 154 23.39 -1.99 9.54
C HIS A 154 22.58 -3.23 9.11
N LYS A 155 21.46 -3.03 8.41
CA LYS A 155 20.60 -4.12 7.89
C LYS A 155 20.20 -5.12 8.98
N GLY A 156 19.97 -4.60 10.19
CA GLY A 156 19.50 -5.37 11.34
C GLY A 156 17.98 -5.46 11.38
N ILE A 157 17.50 -6.29 12.30
CA ILE A 157 16.08 -6.53 12.56
C ILE A 157 15.73 -5.93 13.92
N PHE A 158 14.60 -5.24 14.02
CA PHE A 158 14.07 -4.82 15.31
C PHE A 158 13.21 -5.92 15.92
N THR A 159 13.43 -6.25 17.19
CA THR A 159 12.71 -7.33 17.86
C THR A 159 11.90 -6.87 19.05
N THR A 160 10.73 -7.45 19.20
CA THR A 160 9.80 -7.22 20.32
C THR A 160 9.20 -8.54 20.78
N HIS A 161 8.63 -8.53 21.98
CA HIS A 161 7.80 -9.62 22.48
C HIS A 161 6.33 -9.25 22.37
N GLU A 162 5.47 -10.24 22.11
CA GLU A 162 4.02 -10.09 22.15
C GLU A 162 3.37 -11.23 22.93
N TYR A 163 3.10 -10.95 24.21
CA TYR A 163 2.38 -11.83 25.11
C TYR A 163 0.99 -11.30 25.48
N TRP A 164 0.01 -12.20 25.61
CA TRP A 164 -1.35 -11.82 26.03
C TRP A 164 -1.87 -12.72 27.17
N PRO A 165 -2.66 -12.18 28.13
CA PRO A 165 -3.11 -12.92 29.31
C PRO A 165 -4.32 -13.83 29.05
N GLY A 166 -4.33 -14.58 27.94
CA GLY A 166 -5.42 -15.48 27.52
C GLY A 166 -6.41 -14.89 26.50
N LEU A 167 -7.62 -15.45 26.36
CA LEU A 167 -8.57 -15.09 25.27
C LEU A 167 -9.05 -13.63 25.26
N ASN A 168 -8.88 -12.91 26.38
CA ASN A 168 -9.17 -11.49 26.49
C ASN A 168 -7.84 -10.72 26.60
N ASP A 169 -7.60 -9.77 25.72
CA ASP A 169 -6.47 -8.84 25.80
C ASP A 169 -6.95 -7.43 26.13
N PRO A 170 -7.25 -7.14 27.41
CA PRO A 170 -7.71 -5.81 27.82
C PRO A 170 -6.61 -4.75 27.73
N THR A 171 -5.35 -5.16 27.53
CA THR A 171 -4.15 -4.32 27.56
C THR A 171 -3.66 -3.89 26.18
N GLY A 172 -4.19 -4.47 25.10
CA GLY A 172 -3.75 -4.19 23.73
C GLY A 172 -2.31 -4.61 23.49
N ASN A 173 -1.97 -5.82 23.88
CA ASN A 173 -0.67 -6.45 23.66
C ASN A 173 -0.62 -7.27 22.36
N ILE A 174 -1.76 -7.71 21.84
CA ILE A 174 -1.87 -8.38 20.54
C ILE A 174 -1.73 -7.33 19.42
N LEU A 175 -0.79 -7.55 18.49
CA LEU A 175 -0.49 -6.65 17.36
C LEU A 175 -0.05 -5.25 17.81
N ARG A 176 0.48 -5.14 19.02
CA ARG A 176 0.93 -3.87 19.61
C ARG A 176 2.04 -3.23 18.79
N TYR A 177 2.83 -4.02 18.06
CA TYR A 177 3.83 -3.49 17.12
C TYR A 177 3.22 -2.51 16.10
N ARG A 178 1.95 -2.65 15.71
CA ARG A 178 1.29 -1.72 14.77
C ARG A 178 1.14 -0.34 15.39
N ASP A 179 0.63 -0.26 16.62
CA ASP A 179 0.51 1.00 17.36
C ASP A 179 1.89 1.59 17.67
N PHE A 180 2.88 0.75 17.98
CA PHE A 180 4.26 1.16 18.17
C PHE A 180 4.84 1.80 16.91
N ARG A 181 4.65 1.15 15.75
CA ARG A 181 5.12 1.64 14.46
C ARG A 181 4.39 2.91 14.03
N ALA A 182 3.08 2.98 14.24
CA ALA A 182 2.29 4.18 13.95
C ALA A 182 2.81 5.38 14.75
N ALA A 183 3.07 5.21 16.06
CA ALA A 183 3.61 6.27 16.90
C ALA A 183 5.01 6.75 16.44
N LEU A 184 5.87 5.84 15.96
CA LEU A 184 7.17 6.20 15.39
C LEU A 184 7.03 7.03 14.11
N LEU A 185 6.15 6.61 13.21
CA LEU A 185 5.88 7.34 11.96
C LEU A 185 5.27 8.71 12.23
N GLU A 186 4.31 8.81 13.16
CA GLU A 186 3.73 10.08 13.60
C GLU A 186 4.78 11.03 14.19
N ALA A 187 5.79 10.49 14.86
CA ALA A 187 6.93 11.24 15.38
C ALA A 187 8.00 11.58 14.31
N GLY A 188 7.79 11.19 13.04
CA GLY A 188 8.70 11.48 11.94
C GLY A 188 9.86 10.50 11.78
N VAL A 189 9.83 9.34 12.44
CA VAL A 189 10.89 8.33 12.30
C VAL A 189 10.65 7.49 11.03
N SER A 190 11.48 7.67 10.00
CA SER A 190 11.36 6.93 8.71
C SER A 190 12.27 5.73 8.58
N ASN A 191 13.46 5.77 9.19
CA ASN A 191 14.50 4.75 9.08
C ASN A 191 14.17 3.56 9.99
N LEU A 192 13.08 2.84 9.65
CA LEU A 192 12.50 1.79 10.48
C LEU A 192 12.91 0.40 9.98
N PRO A 193 13.74 -0.37 10.72
CA PRO A 193 14.11 -1.74 10.36
C PRO A 193 12.91 -2.66 10.24
N PRO A 194 13.04 -3.75 9.44
CA PRO A 194 12.07 -4.83 9.49
C PRO A 194 11.99 -5.38 10.91
N MET A 195 10.83 -5.88 11.27
CA MET A 195 10.50 -6.34 12.62
C MET A 195 10.42 -7.85 12.68
N PHE A 196 10.79 -8.44 13.82
CA PHE A 196 10.55 -9.85 14.12
C PHE A 196 10.07 -9.99 15.56
N ILE A 197 8.96 -10.68 15.77
CA ILE A 197 8.42 -10.94 17.11
C ILE A 197 9.18 -12.13 17.67
N SER A 198 10.20 -11.87 18.49
CA SER A 198 11.12 -12.92 18.96
C SER A 198 10.53 -13.81 20.03
N GLU A 199 9.42 -13.42 20.65
CA GLU A 199 8.67 -14.27 21.56
C GLU A 199 7.17 -13.95 21.43
N LEU A 200 6.36 -14.99 21.19
CA LEU A 200 4.91 -14.91 20.96
C LEU A 200 4.19 -15.95 21.82
N GLY A 201 3.11 -15.55 22.49
CA GLY A 201 2.21 -16.53 23.11
C GLY A 201 1.36 -15.97 24.24
N VAL A 202 0.94 -16.89 25.12
CA VAL A 202 0.22 -16.54 26.34
C VAL A 202 1.21 -16.56 27.49
N ASP A 203 1.36 -15.42 28.15
CA ASP A 203 2.11 -15.30 29.40
C ASP A 203 1.28 -14.49 30.40
N LEU A 204 1.12 -15.06 31.61
CA LEU A 204 0.48 -14.40 32.74
C LEU A 204 1.36 -14.52 33.98
N GLU A 205 1.87 -13.38 34.44
CA GLU A 205 2.56 -13.26 35.73
C GLU A 205 1.63 -13.65 36.89
N THR A 206 2.17 -14.39 37.85
CA THR A 206 1.44 -14.94 39.00
C THR A 206 2.35 -15.13 40.21
N THR A 207 1.75 -15.21 41.40
CA THR A 207 2.45 -15.53 42.65
C THR A 207 2.25 -16.99 43.07
N ASP A 208 1.60 -17.80 42.23
CA ASP A 208 1.36 -19.22 42.47
C ASP A 208 2.69 -19.99 42.52
N PRO A 209 3.05 -20.66 43.63
CA PRO A 209 4.29 -21.43 43.72
C PRO A 209 4.40 -22.61 42.76
N GLY A 210 3.28 -23.05 42.17
CA GLY A 210 3.25 -24.11 41.15
C GLY A 210 3.47 -23.60 39.72
N SER A 211 3.58 -22.29 39.53
CA SER A 211 3.83 -21.66 38.23
C SER A 211 5.25 -21.87 37.72
N ASP A 212 5.44 -21.68 36.42
CA ASP A 212 6.75 -21.74 35.80
C ASP A 212 7.48 -20.42 36.10
N TYR A 213 8.34 -20.42 37.11
CA TYR A 213 9.14 -19.26 37.52
C TYR A 213 8.33 -17.97 37.78
N GLY A 214 7.08 -18.10 38.24
CA GLY A 214 6.19 -16.95 38.48
C GLY A 214 5.22 -16.67 37.32
N HIS A 215 5.11 -17.57 36.34
CA HIS A 215 4.33 -17.34 35.13
C HIS A 215 3.49 -18.57 34.73
N TRP A 216 2.36 -18.31 34.07
CA TRP A 216 1.53 -19.33 33.45
C TRP A 216 1.47 -19.15 31.95
N GLY A 217 1.77 -20.23 31.22
CA GLY A 217 1.64 -20.33 29.78
C GLY A 217 0.25 -20.77 29.32
N TRP A 218 0.09 -20.90 28.00
CA TRP A 218 -1.19 -21.19 27.34
C TRP A 218 -1.91 -22.42 27.88
N ARG A 219 -1.19 -23.47 28.31
CA ARG A 219 -1.78 -24.73 28.81
C ARG A 219 -2.62 -24.54 30.06
N LYS A 220 -2.40 -23.44 30.79
CA LYS A 220 -3.19 -23.09 31.97
C LYS A 220 -4.59 -22.59 31.60
N PHE A 221 -4.73 -21.98 30.42
CA PHE A 221 -5.91 -21.20 30.05
C PHE A 221 -6.74 -21.84 28.95
N MET A 222 -6.15 -22.67 28.10
CA MET A 222 -6.84 -23.21 26.93
C MET A 222 -6.26 -24.56 26.48
N ASP A 223 -7.04 -25.28 25.67
CA ASP A 223 -6.58 -26.47 24.97
C ASP A 223 -5.83 -26.11 23.68
N TRP A 224 -5.18 -27.11 23.09
CA TRP A 224 -4.37 -26.92 21.89
C TRP A 224 -5.16 -26.42 20.66
N PRO A 225 -6.34 -26.97 20.32
CA PRO A 225 -7.13 -26.44 19.20
C PRO A 225 -7.46 -24.96 19.35
N THR A 226 -7.78 -24.50 20.57
CA THR A 226 -8.02 -23.09 20.86
C THR A 226 -6.74 -22.26 20.68
N TYR A 227 -5.61 -22.71 21.23
CA TYR A 227 -4.34 -22.00 21.11
C TYR A 227 -3.84 -21.93 19.66
N LEU A 228 -3.89 -23.02 18.92
CA LEU A 228 -3.55 -23.07 17.51
C LEU A 228 -4.47 -22.14 16.69
N GLY A 229 -5.76 -22.07 17.02
CA GLY A 229 -6.69 -21.10 16.41
C GLY A 229 -6.25 -19.65 16.62
N LEU A 230 -5.79 -19.29 17.82
CA LEU A 230 -5.24 -17.95 18.09
C LEU A 230 -3.95 -17.68 17.31
N LEU A 231 -3.02 -18.64 17.28
CA LEU A 231 -1.79 -18.53 16.51
C LEU A 231 -2.08 -18.31 15.02
N LYS A 232 -3.03 -19.07 14.44
CA LYS A 232 -3.48 -18.90 13.06
C LYS A 232 -4.11 -17.52 12.82
N SER A 233 -4.92 -17.03 13.75
CA SER A 233 -5.52 -15.69 13.67
C SER A 233 -4.44 -14.60 13.72
N TYR A 234 -3.49 -14.71 14.64
CA TYR A 234 -2.36 -13.79 14.75
C TYR A 234 -1.52 -13.81 13.47
N ASN A 235 -1.23 -15.00 12.95
CA ASN A 235 -0.47 -15.18 11.72
C ASN A 235 -1.14 -14.51 10.51
N SER A 236 -2.47 -14.66 10.39
CA SER A 236 -3.28 -13.99 9.36
C SER A 236 -3.16 -12.46 9.44
N GLU A 237 -3.11 -11.91 10.64
CA GLU A 237 -2.93 -10.47 10.84
C GLU A 237 -1.53 -10.01 10.47
N ILE A 238 -0.47 -10.62 11.01
CA ILE A 238 0.91 -10.19 10.71
C ILE A 238 1.33 -10.46 9.26
N SER A 239 0.59 -11.29 8.53
CA SER A 239 0.78 -11.50 7.09
C SER A 239 0.34 -10.31 6.24
N LYS A 240 -0.48 -9.41 6.81
CA LYS A 240 -0.87 -8.13 6.20
C LYS A 240 0.20 -7.05 6.38
N ASP A 241 1.20 -7.29 7.23
CA ASP A 241 2.27 -6.35 7.53
C ASP A 241 3.59 -6.78 6.88
N PRO A 242 3.96 -6.18 5.74
CA PRO A 242 5.12 -6.58 4.96
C PRO A 242 6.47 -6.26 5.65
N TYR A 243 6.45 -5.37 6.64
CA TYR A 243 7.63 -5.03 7.45
C TYR A 243 7.84 -5.98 8.64
N VAL A 244 6.93 -6.93 8.89
CA VAL A 244 7.12 -7.99 9.89
C VAL A 244 7.65 -9.23 9.19
N LEU A 245 8.79 -9.75 9.61
CA LEU A 245 9.44 -10.93 9.03
C LEU A 245 8.82 -12.22 9.55
N GLY A 246 8.41 -12.22 10.82
CA GLY A 246 7.77 -13.38 11.45
C GLY A 246 7.64 -13.20 12.96
N ALA A 247 7.18 -14.26 13.60
CA ALA A 247 6.94 -14.38 15.02
C ALA A 247 7.30 -15.79 15.49
N SER A 248 8.06 -15.90 16.56
CA SER A 248 8.44 -17.18 17.15
C SER A 248 7.63 -17.48 18.39
N ILE A 249 6.88 -18.57 18.32
CA ILE A 249 6.08 -19.10 19.44
C ILE A 249 7.04 -19.49 20.57
N PHE A 250 6.82 -18.94 21.75
CA PHE A 250 7.64 -19.25 22.92
C PHE A 250 7.39 -20.68 23.39
N THR A 251 8.38 -21.57 23.19
CA THR A 251 8.30 -22.99 23.56
C THR A 251 9.56 -23.40 24.30
N GLU A 252 9.51 -23.66 25.62
CA GLU A 252 10.76 -23.78 26.39
C GLU A 252 11.12 -25.19 26.89
N GLY A 253 12.01 -25.85 26.13
CA GLY A 253 12.80 -27.02 26.54
C GLY A 253 13.77 -26.82 27.72
N GLY A 254 13.62 -25.77 28.52
CA GLY A 254 14.39 -25.42 29.73
C GLY A 254 13.59 -25.45 31.04
N GLY A 255 12.32 -25.87 31.00
CA GLY A 255 11.54 -26.20 32.21
C GLY A 255 10.23 -25.42 32.40
N TRP A 256 9.67 -24.83 31.35
CA TRP A 256 8.41 -24.08 31.41
C TRP A 256 7.25 -24.93 30.91
N GLU A 257 6.85 -25.89 31.73
CA GLU A 257 5.93 -26.96 31.33
C GLU A 257 4.59 -26.44 30.79
N SER A 258 4.11 -25.29 31.26
CA SER A 258 2.85 -24.68 30.83
C SER A 258 2.91 -23.95 29.48
N PHE A 259 4.10 -23.76 28.91
CA PHE A 259 4.34 -23.13 27.60
C PHE A 259 4.66 -24.15 26.50
N GLU A 260 5.17 -25.32 26.88
CA GLU A 260 5.71 -26.32 25.96
C GLU A 260 4.73 -26.80 24.89
N LEU A 261 5.24 -27.24 23.74
CA LEU A 261 4.51 -27.99 22.73
C LEU A 261 5.01 -29.44 22.70
N ASN A 262 4.10 -30.40 22.62
CA ASN A 262 4.48 -31.79 22.40
C ASN A 262 4.75 -32.06 20.90
N GLN A 263 5.31 -33.22 20.58
CA GLN A 263 5.65 -33.57 19.19
C GLN A 263 4.45 -33.48 18.23
N GLU A 264 3.29 -33.97 18.62
CA GLU A 264 2.08 -33.93 17.77
C GLU A 264 1.68 -32.49 17.46
N GLN A 265 1.73 -31.60 18.45
CA GLN A 265 1.42 -30.18 18.33
C GLN A 265 2.42 -29.44 17.43
N VAL A 266 3.71 -29.76 17.56
CA VAL A 266 4.76 -29.20 16.69
C VAL A 266 4.53 -29.61 15.23
N LEU A 267 4.19 -30.87 14.98
CA LEU A 267 3.95 -31.34 13.61
C LEU A 267 2.65 -30.79 13.02
N GLU A 268 1.59 -30.59 13.82
CA GLU A 268 0.37 -29.92 13.37
C GLU A 268 0.62 -28.43 13.03
N LEU A 269 1.50 -27.76 13.79
CA LEU A 269 1.97 -26.43 13.44
C LEU A 269 2.73 -26.44 12.09
N ALA A 270 3.58 -27.44 11.85
CA ALA A 270 4.29 -27.57 10.58
C ALA A 270 3.32 -27.74 9.39
N ASP A 271 2.29 -28.58 9.56
CA ASP A 271 1.27 -28.81 8.54
C ASP A 271 0.45 -27.54 8.25
N TYR A 272 0.26 -26.67 9.24
CA TYR A 272 -0.33 -25.33 9.02
C TYR A 272 0.61 -24.41 8.23
N ILE A 273 1.89 -24.34 8.63
CA ILE A 273 2.90 -23.53 7.93
C ILE A 273 3.03 -23.97 6.46
N ALA A 274 2.91 -25.25 6.15
CA ALA A 274 2.92 -25.75 4.79
C ALA A 274 1.78 -25.20 3.91
N GLN A 275 0.65 -24.84 4.53
CA GLN A 275 -0.58 -24.41 3.84
C GLN A 275 -0.68 -22.90 3.64
N GLU A 276 0.21 -22.08 4.23
CA GLU A 276 0.00 -20.63 4.16
C GLU A 276 0.21 -20.08 2.74
N VAL A 277 -0.46 -18.97 2.48
CA VAL A 277 -0.27 -18.18 1.27
C VAL A 277 0.91 -17.23 1.50
N PRO A 278 1.85 -17.06 0.55
CA PRO A 278 2.91 -16.06 0.68
C PRO A 278 2.35 -14.69 1.07
N LYS A 279 3.09 -13.91 1.86
CA LYS A 279 2.71 -12.51 2.12
C LYS A 279 2.55 -11.78 0.78
N PRO A 280 1.50 -10.98 0.59
CA PRO A 280 1.39 -10.15 -0.60
C PRO A 280 2.61 -9.23 -0.67
N GLU A 281 3.29 -9.23 -1.81
CA GLU A 281 4.38 -8.31 -2.07
C GLU A 281 3.84 -6.88 -2.09
N ILE A 282 4.54 -5.93 -1.47
CA ILE A 282 4.20 -4.52 -1.66
C ILE A 282 4.53 -4.18 -3.11
N VAL A 283 3.50 -3.95 -3.91
CA VAL A 283 3.66 -3.42 -5.26
C VAL A 283 3.61 -1.90 -5.17
N TYR A 284 4.79 -1.28 -5.10
CA TYR A 284 4.91 0.18 -5.16
C TYR A 284 4.50 0.71 -6.54
N ALA A 285 3.90 1.90 -6.57
CA ALA A 285 3.61 2.56 -7.83
C ALA A 285 4.92 2.91 -8.54
N LYS A 286 5.09 2.47 -9.78
CA LYS A 286 6.34 2.61 -10.52
C LYS A 286 6.37 3.89 -11.36
N LEU A 287 7.52 4.54 -11.35
CA LEU A 287 7.84 5.70 -12.18
C LEU A 287 9.22 5.51 -12.81
N PHE A 288 9.60 6.45 -13.66
CA PHE A 288 10.97 6.57 -14.15
C PHE A 288 11.27 8.05 -14.42
N ASP A 289 12.54 8.41 -14.51
CA ASP A 289 12.95 9.72 -15.01
C ASP A 289 13.57 9.65 -16.42
N ALA A 290 13.39 10.72 -17.18
CA ALA A 290 13.88 10.80 -18.56
C ALA A 290 14.36 12.20 -18.93
N SER A 291 15.38 12.22 -19.80
CA SER A 291 16.03 13.43 -20.31
C SER A 291 16.40 13.26 -21.78
N GLU A 292 17.14 14.23 -22.35
CA GLU A 292 17.75 14.05 -23.67
C GLU A 292 18.64 12.80 -23.78
N PHE A 293 19.20 12.33 -22.66
CA PHE A 293 20.19 11.26 -22.67
C PHE A 293 19.56 9.90 -22.98
N GLN A 294 18.27 9.72 -22.70
CA GLN A 294 17.49 8.52 -23.05
C GLN A 294 17.23 8.38 -24.55
N GLY A 295 17.41 9.44 -25.35
CA GLY A 295 17.24 9.39 -26.82
C GLY A 295 15.79 9.54 -27.28
N ASP A 296 15.45 8.93 -28.42
CA ASP A 296 14.09 8.97 -29.01
C ASP A 296 13.19 7.92 -28.34
N ILE A 297 12.44 8.33 -27.33
CA ILE A 297 11.51 7.44 -26.61
C ILE A 297 10.28 7.15 -27.47
N ASN A 298 9.98 5.87 -27.69
CA ASN A 298 8.74 5.44 -28.32
C ASN A 298 7.63 5.34 -27.27
N TRP A 299 6.95 6.47 -27.02
CA TRP A 299 5.92 6.59 -25.99
C TRP A 299 4.80 5.55 -26.06
N PRO A 300 4.21 5.22 -27.23
CA PRO A 300 3.22 4.14 -27.34
C PRO A 300 3.66 2.75 -26.88
N LEU A 301 4.97 2.52 -26.67
CA LEU A 301 5.48 1.27 -26.10
C LEU A 301 5.66 1.34 -24.58
N VAL A 302 5.69 2.54 -24.00
CA VAL A 302 5.73 2.74 -22.55
C VAL A 302 4.36 2.35 -22.00
N LYS A 303 4.27 1.19 -21.38
CA LYS A 303 2.99 0.65 -20.88
C LYS A 303 2.49 1.48 -19.70
N SER A 304 1.41 2.22 -19.90
CA SER A 304 0.71 2.97 -18.83
C SER A 304 0.22 2.06 -17.69
N ASP A 305 -0.04 0.78 -17.98
CA ASP A 305 -0.47 -0.20 -16.97
C ASP A 305 0.68 -0.67 -16.05
N GLU A 306 1.92 -0.28 -16.37
CA GLU A 306 3.10 -0.63 -15.55
C GLU A 306 3.72 0.60 -14.87
N TYR A 307 3.61 1.79 -15.47
CA TYR A 307 4.17 3.03 -14.93
C TYR A 307 3.07 4.07 -14.74
N VAL A 308 2.98 4.65 -13.55
CA VAL A 308 1.95 5.65 -13.22
C VAL A 308 2.35 7.07 -13.58
N GLY A 309 3.65 7.31 -13.76
CA GLY A 309 4.19 8.63 -14.07
C GLY A 309 5.66 8.64 -14.49
N VAL A 310 6.12 9.83 -14.88
CA VAL A 310 7.48 10.10 -15.34
C VAL A 310 7.98 11.49 -14.89
N LEU A 311 9.23 11.57 -14.44
CA LEU A 311 9.90 12.81 -14.07
C LEU A 311 10.81 13.28 -15.23
N LEU A 312 10.50 14.41 -15.85
CA LEU A 312 11.14 14.85 -17.10
C LEU A 312 12.13 15.97 -16.87
N ARG A 313 13.35 15.86 -17.41
CA ARG A 313 14.29 16.98 -17.38
C ARG A 313 13.76 18.11 -18.23
N ALA A 314 13.44 19.25 -17.62
CA ALA A 314 13.04 20.45 -18.36
C ALA A 314 14.24 21.29 -18.75
N SER A 315 15.24 21.38 -17.89
CA SER A 315 16.46 22.17 -18.13
C SER A 315 17.61 21.69 -17.26
N GLY A 316 18.82 22.03 -17.66
CA GLY A 316 20.04 21.68 -16.94
C GLY A 316 21.27 21.89 -17.80
N ALA A 317 22.41 21.52 -17.26
CA ALA A 317 23.65 21.52 -18.02
C ALA A 317 23.59 20.49 -19.17
N ASN A 318 24.19 20.84 -20.31
CA ASN A 318 24.43 19.90 -21.39
C ASN A 318 25.45 18.80 -20.97
N GLY A 319 25.63 17.78 -21.80
CA GLY A 319 26.43 16.59 -21.43
C GLY A 319 27.90 16.85 -21.08
N ASP A 320 28.51 17.91 -21.62
CA ASP A 320 29.89 18.32 -21.29
C ASP A 320 29.97 19.44 -20.23
N ARG A 321 28.81 19.86 -19.70
CA ARG A 321 28.64 20.87 -18.64
C ARG A 321 29.17 22.26 -19.00
N THR A 322 29.25 22.59 -20.28
CA THR A 322 29.71 23.91 -20.75
C THR A 322 28.57 24.91 -20.97
N GLU A 323 27.33 24.43 -21.05
CA GLU A 323 26.15 25.25 -21.33
C GLU A 323 24.96 24.85 -20.45
N MET A 324 24.29 25.85 -19.88
CA MET A 324 23.02 25.70 -19.17
C MET A 324 21.86 26.02 -20.11
N ARG A 325 20.97 25.06 -20.36
CA ARG A 325 19.94 25.16 -21.41
C ARG A 325 18.65 24.41 -21.09
N LYS A 326 17.60 24.70 -21.87
CA LYS A 326 16.39 23.86 -21.93
C LYS A 326 16.79 22.48 -22.48
N ASP A 327 16.25 21.41 -21.90
CA ASP A 327 16.45 20.07 -22.44
C ASP A 327 15.80 19.97 -23.82
N PRO A 328 16.55 19.59 -24.88
CA PRO A 328 16.04 19.58 -26.25
C PRO A 328 14.93 18.54 -26.49
N ARG A 329 14.75 17.56 -25.59
CA ARG A 329 13.70 16.54 -25.65
C ARG A 329 12.51 16.83 -24.74
N PHE A 330 12.56 17.85 -23.88
CA PHE A 330 11.48 18.12 -22.92
C PHE A 330 10.10 18.24 -23.58
N ASP A 331 9.97 19.03 -24.67
CA ASP A 331 8.67 19.22 -25.32
C ASP A 331 8.12 17.93 -25.93
N TYR A 332 8.99 17.13 -26.54
CA TYR A 332 8.64 15.83 -27.11
C TYR A 332 8.24 14.83 -26.02
N ASN A 333 9.04 14.73 -24.96
CA ASN A 333 8.80 13.82 -23.86
C ASN A 333 7.55 14.19 -23.07
N TYR A 334 7.32 15.49 -22.83
CA TYR A 334 6.14 15.98 -22.15
C TYR A 334 4.85 15.63 -22.91
N ALA A 335 4.85 15.83 -24.23
CA ALA A 335 3.70 15.51 -25.07
C ALA A 335 3.45 14.00 -25.14
N GLY A 336 4.51 13.20 -25.31
CA GLY A 336 4.41 11.74 -25.38
C GLY A 336 3.99 11.11 -24.05
N ALA A 337 4.50 11.57 -22.92
CA ALA A 337 4.04 11.12 -21.61
C ALA A 337 2.54 11.40 -21.41
N GLY A 338 2.09 12.58 -21.85
CA GLY A 338 0.67 12.95 -21.80
C GLY A 338 -0.22 12.09 -22.69
N SER A 339 0.23 11.66 -23.88
CA SER A 339 -0.57 10.80 -24.76
C SER A 339 -0.79 9.41 -24.19
N GLU A 340 0.15 8.93 -23.38
CA GLU A 340 0.06 7.65 -22.66
C GLU A 340 -0.54 7.80 -21.25
N LYS A 341 -1.15 8.96 -20.93
CA LYS A 341 -1.80 9.25 -19.65
C LYS A 341 -0.89 9.11 -18.41
N LEU A 342 0.42 9.26 -18.58
CA LEU A 342 1.37 9.27 -17.47
C LEU A 342 1.32 10.60 -16.73
N HIS A 343 1.38 10.57 -15.39
CA HIS A 343 1.58 11.77 -14.59
C HIS A 343 2.98 12.30 -14.82
N ARG A 344 3.12 13.60 -15.04
CA ARG A 344 4.36 14.28 -15.41
C ARG A 344 4.84 15.13 -14.25
N GLY A 345 6.08 14.95 -13.87
CA GLY A 345 6.85 15.97 -13.15
C GLY A 345 7.91 16.55 -14.06
N ALA A 346 8.48 17.67 -13.67
CA ALA A 346 9.63 18.22 -14.36
C ALA A 346 10.73 18.61 -13.38
N TYR A 347 11.99 18.39 -13.78
CA TYR A 347 13.14 18.73 -12.96
C TYR A 347 14.15 19.66 -13.63
N HIS A 348 14.88 20.39 -12.80
CA HIS A 348 16.04 21.21 -13.17
C HIS A 348 17.32 20.65 -12.54
N GLY A 349 18.34 20.34 -13.34
CA GLY A 349 19.67 19.96 -12.83
C GLY A 349 20.48 21.16 -12.37
N LEU A 350 20.55 21.40 -11.06
CA LEU A 350 21.24 22.54 -10.46
C LEU A 350 22.76 22.39 -10.58
N HIS A 351 23.40 23.40 -11.17
CA HIS A 351 24.85 23.47 -11.32
C HIS A 351 25.44 24.64 -10.50
N PRO A 352 26.61 24.49 -9.84
CA PRO A 352 27.20 25.53 -9.01
C PRO A 352 27.51 26.83 -9.77
N ASP A 353 28.10 26.71 -10.97
CA ASP A 353 28.71 27.84 -11.67
C ASP A 353 27.75 28.67 -12.53
N PHE A 354 26.55 28.18 -12.85
CA PHE A 354 25.66 28.87 -13.77
C PHE A 354 24.65 29.79 -13.04
N PRO A 355 24.43 31.02 -13.53
CA PRO A 355 23.42 31.91 -12.99
C PRO A 355 22.04 31.67 -13.64
N LYS A 356 20.98 32.28 -13.08
CA LYS A 356 19.62 32.35 -13.67
C LYS A 356 18.91 31.01 -13.95
N GLN A 357 19.35 29.95 -13.30
CA GLN A 357 18.82 28.59 -13.45
C GLN A 357 17.31 28.46 -13.18
N ALA A 358 16.81 29.10 -12.11
CA ALA A 358 15.38 29.09 -11.80
C ALA A 358 14.51 29.75 -12.89
N LEU A 359 14.99 30.84 -13.50
CA LEU A 359 14.31 31.50 -14.60
C LEU A 359 14.25 30.59 -15.83
N LEU A 360 15.36 29.91 -16.15
CA LEU A 360 15.43 28.98 -17.27
C LEU A 360 14.44 27.82 -17.10
N PHE A 361 14.35 27.24 -15.90
CA PHE A 361 13.39 26.18 -15.63
C PHE A 361 11.95 26.65 -15.84
N ALA A 362 11.56 27.77 -15.25
CA ALA A 362 10.22 28.33 -15.40
C ALA A 362 9.87 28.61 -16.87
N GLN A 363 10.81 29.16 -17.64
CA GLN A 363 10.65 29.34 -19.08
C GLN A 363 10.56 28.02 -19.86
N SER A 364 11.20 26.96 -19.39
CA SER A 364 11.21 25.66 -20.04
C SER A 364 9.89 24.92 -19.86
N VAL A 365 9.32 24.95 -18.65
CA VAL A 365 8.02 24.34 -18.33
C VAL A 365 6.84 25.21 -18.78
N ASN A 366 7.00 26.54 -18.78
CA ASN A 366 6.08 27.51 -19.36
C ASN A 366 4.61 27.32 -18.96
N GLY A 367 4.35 27.17 -17.66
CA GLY A 367 2.99 27.06 -17.12
C GLY A 367 2.24 25.76 -17.45
N ARG A 368 2.90 24.76 -18.05
CA ARG A 368 2.28 23.48 -18.39
C ARG A 368 1.93 22.67 -17.14
N PRO A 369 0.81 21.92 -17.12
CA PRO A 369 0.46 21.02 -16.02
C PRO A 369 1.63 20.08 -15.67
N LEU A 370 1.94 19.98 -14.38
CA LEU A 370 2.98 19.12 -13.84
C LEU A 370 2.46 18.46 -12.57
N GLU A 371 1.76 17.38 -12.78
CA GLU A 371 1.11 16.52 -11.80
C GLU A 371 1.95 16.12 -10.62
N LEU A 372 3.19 15.71 -10.91
CA LEU A 372 4.13 15.24 -9.91
C LEU A 372 4.91 16.40 -9.29
N GLY A 373 4.62 17.64 -9.70
CA GLY A 373 5.26 18.86 -9.21
C GLY A 373 6.54 19.24 -9.94
N TRP A 374 7.25 20.20 -9.34
CA TRP A 374 8.47 20.80 -9.86
C TRP A 374 9.64 20.41 -8.97
N TRP A 375 10.69 19.84 -9.57
CA TRP A 375 11.80 19.26 -8.83
C TRP A 375 13.11 19.98 -9.12
N SER A 376 13.94 20.17 -8.10
CA SER A 376 15.31 20.64 -8.22
C SER A 376 16.24 19.46 -7.96
N ASP A 377 17.01 19.06 -8.97
CA ASP A 377 18.03 18.03 -8.90
C ASP A 377 19.33 18.65 -8.35
N ILE A 378 19.64 18.30 -7.10
CA ILE A 378 20.70 18.86 -6.26
C ILE A 378 21.65 17.73 -5.85
N GLU A 379 22.71 17.53 -6.64
CA GLU A 379 23.64 16.41 -6.46
C GLU A 379 25.13 16.74 -6.65
N TYR A 380 25.46 17.91 -7.19
CA TYR A 380 26.85 18.33 -7.40
C TYR A 380 27.52 18.66 -6.08
N MET A 381 28.61 17.95 -5.75
CA MET A 381 29.33 18.10 -4.47
C MET A 381 29.93 19.50 -4.25
N GLU A 382 30.06 20.30 -5.30
CA GLU A 382 30.55 21.68 -5.23
C GLU A 382 29.45 22.70 -4.88
N LEU A 383 28.18 22.28 -4.80
CA LEU A 383 27.10 23.13 -4.32
C LEU A 383 27.28 23.43 -2.82
N THR A 384 26.87 24.62 -2.39
CA THR A 384 26.84 25.03 -0.99
C THR A 384 25.40 25.07 -0.49
N ASP A 385 25.18 24.93 0.82
CA ASP A 385 23.83 25.07 1.41
C ASP A 385 23.18 26.42 1.07
N GLU A 386 23.96 27.51 1.05
CA GLU A 386 23.51 28.84 0.64
C GLU A 386 23.04 28.85 -0.82
N LYS A 387 23.78 28.20 -1.74
CA LYS A 387 23.41 28.12 -3.16
C LYS A 387 22.14 27.30 -3.37
N CYS A 388 21.99 26.20 -2.63
CA CYS A 388 20.78 25.37 -2.65
C CYS A 388 19.56 26.18 -2.18
N ASN A 389 19.70 26.87 -1.04
CA ASN A 389 18.65 27.73 -0.49
C ASN A 389 18.24 28.84 -1.48
N ASP A 390 19.21 29.56 -2.03
CA ASP A 390 18.96 30.65 -2.98
C ASP A 390 18.28 30.14 -4.26
N HIS A 391 18.71 28.98 -4.76
CA HIS A 391 18.09 28.36 -5.92
C HIS A 391 16.63 28.01 -5.66
N LEU A 392 16.34 27.33 -4.56
CA LEU A 392 14.99 26.87 -4.23
C LEU A 392 14.03 28.05 -3.99
N ASN A 393 14.48 29.09 -3.27
CA ASN A 393 13.71 30.32 -3.10
C ASN A 393 13.44 31.03 -4.45
N ALA A 394 14.43 31.05 -5.35
CA ALA A 394 14.25 31.60 -6.69
C ALA A 394 13.30 30.75 -7.53
N MET A 395 13.37 29.41 -7.42
CA MET A 395 12.47 28.49 -8.11
C MET A 395 11.02 28.69 -7.66
N ASP A 396 10.77 28.73 -6.35
CA ASP A 396 9.45 28.97 -5.79
C ASP A 396 8.82 30.26 -6.34
N ALA A 397 9.58 31.36 -6.33
CA ALA A 397 9.12 32.65 -6.86
C ALA A 397 8.79 32.58 -8.35
N ARG A 398 9.60 31.85 -9.14
CA ARG A 398 9.40 31.72 -10.59
C ARG A 398 8.26 30.78 -10.96
N ILE A 399 8.04 29.71 -10.20
CA ILE A 399 6.88 28.84 -10.35
C ILE A 399 5.62 29.62 -10.00
N ALA A 400 5.60 30.32 -8.86
CA ALA A 400 4.48 31.15 -8.45
C ALA A 400 4.09 32.17 -9.54
N GLU A 401 5.09 32.85 -10.10
CA GLU A 401 4.90 33.78 -11.22
C GLU A 401 4.40 33.07 -12.50
N SER A 402 5.04 31.97 -12.91
CA SER A 402 4.73 31.27 -14.16
C SER A 402 3.35 30.58 -14.16
N TYR A 403 2.83 30.22 -12.98
CA TYR A 403 1.58 29.48 -12.83
C TYR A 403 0.47 30.31 -12.16
N GLY A 404 0.73 31.58 -11.80
CA GLY A 404 -0.22 32.44 -11.13
C GLY A 404 -0.61 31.96 -9.73
N LEU A 405 0.32 31.29 -9.04
CA LEU A 405 0.09 30.71 -7.70
C LEU A 405 0.52 31.70 -6.60
N PRO A 406 -0.07 31.62 -5.39
CA PRO A 406 0.38 32.43 -4.25
C PRO A 406 1.83 32.09 -3.85
N PRO A 407 2.58 32.96 -3.15
CA PRO A 407 3.89 32.58 -2.63
C PRO A 407 3.82 31.36 -1.68
N SER A 408 4.56 30.31 -1.99
CA SER A 408 4.69 29.08 -1.19
C SER A 408 5.97 28.33 -1.58
N LYS A 409 6.26 27.21 -0.91
CA LYS A 409 7.29 26.25 -1.33
C LYS A 409 6.71 25.32 -2.38
N TYR A 410 7.21 25.41 -3.61
CA TYR A 410 6.75 24.63 -4.77
C TYR A 410 7.82 23.70 -5.31
N ALA A 411 9.08 24.11 -5.23
CA ALA A 411 10.20 23.33 -5.72
C ALA A 411 10.57 22.23 -4.72
N ASP A 412 10.23 20.99 -5.03
CA ASP A 412 10.65 19.82 -4.28
C ASP A 412 12.08 19.38 -4.68
N VAL A 413 12.69 18.47 -3.93
CA VAL A 413 14.13 18.21 -4.02
C VAL A 413 14.40 16.79 -4.48
N TYR A 414 15.23 16.64 -5.51
CA TYR A 414 16.00 15.43 -5.73
C TYR A 414 17.42 15.58 -5.17
N THR A 415 17.88 14.57 -4.43
CA THR A 415 19.27 14.51 -3.95
C THR A 415 19.64 13.06 -3.62
N ASN A 416 20.86 12.82 -3.13
CA ASN A 416 21.34 11.52 -2.69
C ASN A 416 22.07 11.61 -1.35
N LEU A 417 22.24 10.48 -0.67
CA LEU A 417 22.88 10.42 0.65
C LEU A 417 24.33 10.91 0.64
N ASN A 418 25.07 10.70 -0.45
CA ASN A 418 26.45 11.15 -0.52
C ASN A 418 26.54 12.68 -0.50
N PHE A 419 25.63 13.36 -1.21
CA PHE A 419 25.47 14.80 -1.11
C PHE A 419 25.10 15.20 0.32
N MET A 420 24.00 14.65 0.86
CA MET A 420 23.49 15.04 2.18
C MET A 420 24.47 14.81 3.34
N ASN A 421 25.37 13.84 3.25
CA ASN A 421 26.41 13.62 4.27
C ASN A 421 27.41 14.78 4.42
N HIS A 422 27.41 15.73 3.48
CA HIS A 422 28.29 16.91 3.48
C HIS A 422 27.53 18.22 3.72
N HIS A 423 26.22 18.14 3.99
CA HIS A 423 25.30 19.28 4.02
C HIS A 423 24.41 19.25 5.27
N ASP A 424 24.01 20.42 5.77
CA ASP A 424 23.15 20.52 6.95
C ASP A 424 21.65 20.34 6.65
N GLY A 425 21.26 20.53 5.38
CA GLY A 425 19.91 20.29 4.87
C GLY A 425 18.86 21.33 5.24
N TYR A 426 19.17 22.46 5.90
CA TYR A 426 18.12 23.41 6.33
C TYR A 426 17.30 23.96 5.14
N TRP A 427 17.91 24.08 3.97
CA TRP A 427 17.31 24.58 2.74
C TRP A 427 16.18 23.68 2.19
N ALA A 428 16.15 22.42 2.64
CA ALA A 428 15.18 21.41 2.25
C ALA A 428 13.95 21.33 3.16
N GLU A 429 13.93 22.05 4.29
CA GLU A 429 12.85 21.96 5.27
C GLU A 429 11.47 22.25 4.62
N GLY A 430 10.49 21.38 4.86
CA GLY A 430 9.13 21.53 4.34
C GLY A 430 8.96 21.26 2.83
N ARG A 431 9.96 20.68 2.16
CA ARG A 431 9.90 20.23 0.76
C ARG A 431 9.81 18.71 0.69
N LYS A 432 9.20 18.14 -0.36
CA LYS A 432 9.20 16.70 -0.61
C LYS A 432 10.59 16.22 -1.05
N LEU A 433 10.88 14.94 -0.80
CA LEU A 433 12.13 14.28 -1.15
C LEU A 433 11.93 13.26 -2.26
N TRP A 434 12.70 13.39 -3.32
CA TRP A 434 12.97 12.35 -4.30
C TRP A 434 14.42 11.88 -4.05
N ILE A 435 14.59 10.70 -3.47
CA ILE A 435 15.90 10.23 -3.02
C ILE A 435 16.55 9.30 -4.05
N GLY A 436 17.78 9.64 -4.46
CA GLY A 436 18.69 8.76 -5.17
C GLY A 436 19.37 7.76 -4.22
N ALA A 437 18.97 6.50 -4.29
CA ALA A 437 19.53 5.44 -3.45
C ALA A 437 19.48 4.08 -4.16
N TRP A 438 20.56 3.75 -4.88
CA TRP A 438 20.57 2.57 -5.74
C TRP A 438 20.72 1.26 -4.97
N VAL A 439 19.68 0.42 -5.04
CA VAL A 439 19.53 -0.85 -4.30
C VAL A 439 19.13 -1.97 -5.26
N SER A 440 19.19 -3.22 -4.82
CA SER A 440 18.91 -4.39 -5.67
C SER A 440 17.42 -4.64 -5.94
N SER A 441 16.51 -3.99 -5.20
CA SER A 441 15.07 -4.12 -5.35
C SER A 441 14.36 -2.86 -4.83
N PRO A 442 13.25 -2.43 -5.45
CA PRO A 442 12.45 -1.30 -4.97
C PRO A 442 11.84 -1.52 -3.57
N ASN A 443 11.79 -2.76 -3.08
CA ASN A 443 11.27 -3.08 -1.75
C ASN A 443 12.27 -2.76 -0.62
N ILE A 444 13.53 -2.49 -0.98
CA ILE A 444 14.55 -2.07 -0.02
C ILE A 444 14.42 -0.55 0.15
N GLN A 445 13.86 -0.12 1.26
CA GLN A 445 13.69 1.31 1.51
C GLN A 445 15.07 2.00 1.70
N PRO A 446 15.21 3.26 1.27
CA PRO A 446 16.44 4.00 1.40
C PRO A 446 16.61 4.59 2.81
N ILE A 447 17.84 4.91 3.19
CA ILE A 447 18.08 5.78 4.36
C ILE A 447 17.58 7.18 3.98
N ILE A 448 16.76 7.76 4.85
CA ILE A 448 16.23 9.12 4.70
C ILE A 448 17.15 10.08 5.46
N PRO A 449 17.78 11.05 4.78
CA PRO A 449 18.58 12.08 5.42
C PRO A 449 17.68 13.15 6.07
N GLU A 450 18.18 13.78 7.12
CA GLU A 450 17.56 15.01 7.65
C GLU A 450 17.56 16.12 6.59
N PRO A 451 16.56 17.04 6.58
CA PRO A 451 15.47 17.18 7.55
C PRO A 451 14.24 16.33 7.21
N TRP A 452 14.31 15.46 6.20
CA TRP A 452 13.14 14.69 5.77
C TRP A 452 12.84 13.55 6.73
N THR A 453 11.55 13.31 6.91
CA THR A 453 11.02 12.18 7.70
C THR A 453 10.40 11.11 6.82
N ARG A 454 10.34 11.31 5.51
CA ARG A 454 9.92 10.35 4.49
C ARG A 454 10.39 10.82 3.12
N HIS A 455 10.56 9.89 2.18
CA HIS A 455 10.65 10.22 0.76
C HIS A 455 9.26 10.13 0.10
N THR A 456 9.07 10.88 -0.98
CA THR A 456 7.93 10.78 -1.91
C THR A 456 8.26 9.83 -3.04
N PHE A 457 9.44 9.99 -3.64
CA PHE A 457 9.95 9.11 -4.69
C PHE A 457 11.31 8.54 -4.30
N HIS A 458 11.58 7.30 -4.69
CA HIS A 458 12.87 6.64 -4.51
C HIS A 458 13.39 6.15 -5.86
N GLN A 459 14.45 6.80 -6.33
CA GLN A 459 15.21 6.34 -7.49
C GLN A 459 16.08 5.16 -7.05
N TRP A 460 15.55 3.96 -7.24
CA TRP A 460 16.13 2.74 -6.66
C TRP A 460 17.14 2.07 -7.60
N THR A 461 17.15 2.41 -8.90
CA THR A 461 18.18 1.96 -9.85
C THR A 461 18.36 2.95 -10.99
N CYS A 462 19.58 3.02 -11.55
CA CYS A 462 19.91 3.75 -12.77
C CYS A 462 20.36 2.86 -13.93
N ASP A 463 20.10 1.55 -13.80
CA ASP A 463 20.40 0.53 -14.80
C ASP A 463 19.12 -0.20 -15.27
N GLY A 464 17.99 0.51 -15.23
CA GLY A 464 16.69 -0.02 -15.61
C GLY A 464 16.42 0.02 -17.11
N SER A 465 15.36 -0.68 -17.51
CA SER A 465 14.86 -0.76 -18.87
C SER A 465 13.36 -0.56 -18.88
N VAL A 466 12.89 0.44 -19.62
CA VAL A 466 11.46 0.71 -19.85
C VAL A 466 11.16 0.40 -21.32
N PRO A 467 10.11 -0.39 -21.63
CA PRO A 467 9.67 -0.59 -23.01
C PRO A 467 9.49 0.75 -23.74
N GLY A 468 10.10 0.88 -24.93
CA GLY A 468 10.07 2.14 -25.70
C GLY A 468 11.21 3.11 -25.40
N VAL A 469 11.91 2.97 -24.28
CA VAL A 469 13.11 3.77 -23.97
C VAL A 469 14.35 3.04 -24.50
N PRO A 470 15.09 3.60 -25.50
CA PRO A 470 16.11 2.84 -26.22
C PRO A 470 17.45 2.69 -25.46
N LYS A 471 17.60 3.37 -24.33
CA LYS A 471 18.81 3.34 -23.49
C LYS A 471 18.41 3.04 -22.06
N ARG A 472 19.39 2.66 -21.24
CA ARG A 472 19.16 2.50 -19.80
C ARG A 472 18.56 3.78 -19.21
N THR A 473 17.68 3.60 -18.24
CA THR A 473 17.01 4.69 -17.55
C THR A 473 16.99 4.43 -16.06
N CYS A 474 16.83 5.49 -15.29
CA CYS A 474 16.62 5.36 -13.86
C CYS A 474 15.15 5.04 -13.59
N LEU A 475 14.93 4.08 -12.69
CA LEU A 475 13.60 3.65 -12.27
C LEU A 475 13.34 4.16 -10.86
N ASP A 476 12.11 4.58 -10.66
CA ASP A 476 11.63 5.20 -9.46
C ASP A 476 10.43 4.44 -8.93
N VAL A 477 10.20 4.56 -7.63
CA VAL A 477 8.94 4.15 -7.01
C VAL A 477 8.39 5.26 -6.15
N TYR A 478 7.07 5.41 -6.16
CA TYR A 478 6.36 6.18 -5.14
C TYR A 478 6.41 5.45 -3.81
N ASN A 479 6.51 6.19 -2.71
CA ASN A 479 6.46 5.65 -1.36
C ASN A 479 5.02 5.27 -0.96
N GLY A 480 4.43 4.34 -1.71
CA GLY A 480 3.07 3.83 -1.53
C GLY A 480 2.61 2.99 -2.73
N THR A 481 1.40 2.44 -2.60
CA THR A 481 0.74 1.70 -3.68
C THR A 481 0.25 2.64 -4.79
N GLU A 482 -0.17 2.08 -5.91
CA GLU A 482 -0.80 2.83 -7.00
C GLU A 482 -2.08 3.57 -6.57
N GLY A 483 -2.90 2.97 -5.71
CA GLY A 483 -4.08 3.64 -5.14
C GLY A 483 -3.72 4.89 -4.34
N GLN A 484 -2.74 4.77 -3.45
CA GLN A 484 -2.22 5.90 -2.65
C GLN A 484 -1.56 6.98 -3.53
N PHE A 485 -0.87 6.56 -4.59
CA PHE A 485 -0.32 7.48 -5.58
C PHE A 485 -1.43 8.31 -6.23
N TYR A 486 -2.55 7.69 -6.63
CA TYR A 486 -3.66 8.41 -7.23
C TYR A 486 -4.46 9.26 -6.22
N GLU A 487 -4.44 8.93 -4.93
CA GLU A 487 -4.95 9.82 -3.87
C GLU A 487 -4.11 11.09 -3.75
N GLU A 488 -2.79 10.96 -3.80
CA GLU A 488 -1.87 12.10 -3.66
C GLU A 488 -1.74 12.93 -4.95
N PHE A 489 -1.61 12.27 -6.12
CA PHE A 489 -1.24 12.88 -7.40
C PHE A 489 -2.30 12.76 -8.50
N GLY A 490 -3.36 11.96 -8.31
CA GLY A 490 -4.39 11.66 -9.33
C GLY A 490 -5.32 12.82 -9.70
N LYS A 491 -4.88 14.07 -9.52
CA LYS A 491 -5.57 15.26 -9.99
C LYS A 491 -4.92 15.76 -11.26
N LEU A 492 -5.67 15.73 -12.37
CA LEU A 492 -5.42 16.60 -13.49
C LEU A 492 -6.62 17.03 -14.32
N ASP A 493 -6.50 18.28 -14.74
CA ASP A 493 -7.04 18.93 -15.92
C ASP A 493 -8.55 19.02 -16.07
N ASN A 494 -9.17 19.79 -15.18
CA ASN A 494 -10.33 20.66 -15.51
C ASN A 494 -10.84 21.55 -14.36
N GLY A 495 -10.29 21.49 -13.13
CA GLY A 495 -10.76 22.36 -12.05
C GLY A 495 -12.17 22.01 -11.54
N GLU A 496 -12.68 20.83 -11.89
CA GLU A 496 -13.85 20.26 -11.23
C GLU A 496 -13.40 19.53 -9.95
N GLU A 497 -14.11 19.78 -8.84
CA GLU A 497 -14.01 18.92 -7.67
C GLU A 497 -14.36 17.49 -8.07
N LYS A 498 -13.43 16.55 -7.83
CA LYS A 498 -13.71 15.13 -7.96
C LYS A 498 -14.75 14.75 -6.91
N MET A 499 -16.02 14.71 -7.31
CA MET A 499 -17.12 14.24 -6.48
C MET A 499 -16.95 12.73 -6.25
N VAL A 500 -16.57 12.36 -5.04
CA VAL A 500 -16.50 10.98 -4.57
C VAL A 500 -17.92 10.50 -4.20
N PRO A 501 -18.33 9.28 -4.56
CA PRO A 501 -19.62 8.75 -4.14
C PRO A 501 -19.72 8.74 -2.62
N LYS A 502 -20.85 9.20 -2.09
CA LYS A 502 -21.14 9.18 -0.65
C LYS A 502 -21.70 7.83 -0.24
N VAL A 503 -21.43 7.43 1.00
CA VAL A 503 -22.10 6.28 1.62
C VAL A 503 -23.16 6.83 2.56
N VAL A 504 -24.42 6.65 2.18
CA VAL A 504 -25.57 7.29 2.83
C VAL A 504 -26.56 6.26 3.33
N ASP A 505 -27.39 6.60 4.31
CA ASP A 505 -28.60 5.84 4.63
C ASP A 505 -29.71 6.07 3.59
N LYS A 506 -30.82 5.32 3.69
CA LYS A 506 -32.01 5.51 2.83
C LYS A 506 -32.60 6.93 2.83
N HIS A 507 -32.28 7.75 3.84
CA HIS A 507 -32.70 9.15 3.97
C HIS A 507 -31.71 10.13 3.33
N GLY A 508 -30.58 9.66 2.81
CA GLY A 508 -29.53 10.48 2.20
C GLY A 508 -28.55 11.07 3.23
N THR A 509 -28.58 10.61 4.48
CA THR A 509 -27.62 11.02 5.50
C THR A 509 -26.33 10.25 5.30
N GLU A 510 -25.19 10.93 5.19
CA GLU A 510 -23.89 10.28 5.12
C GLU A 510 -23.59 9.54 6.43
N ILE A 511 -23.25 8.26 6.33
CA ILE A 511 -23.11 7.36 7.50
C ILE A 511 -21.70 6.84 7.70
N MET A 512 -20.86 6.85 6.66
CA MET A 512 -19.45 6.47 6.70
C MET A 512 -18.73 6.99 5.46
N THR A 513 -17.41 6.99 5.51
CA THR A 513 -16.57 7.28 4.34
C THR A 513 -16.57 6.10 3.37
N LEU A 514 -16.25 6.37 2.10
CA LEU A 514 -16.10 5.31 1.10
C LEU A 514 -14.94 4.35 1.44
N GLU A 515 -13.90 4.85 2.09
CA GLU A 515 -12.77 4.04 2.57
C GLU A 515 -13.19 3.05 3.65
N GLU A 516 -13.95 3.50 4.66
CA GLU A 516 -14.52 2.62 5.69
C GLU A 516 -15.47 1.58 5.08
N ALA A 517 -16.26 1.98 4.08
CA ALA A 517 -17.16 1.06 3.40
C ALA A 517 -16.43 0.05 2.52
N ASN A 518 -15.33 0.44 1.87
CA ASN A 518 -14.47 -0.48 1.13
C ASN A 518 -13.76 -1.45 2.09
N ALA A 519 -13.12 -0.95 3.14
CA ALA A 519 -12.45 -1.79 4.14
C ALA A 519 -13.40 -2.78 4.84
N GLY A 520 -14.64 -2.38 5.09
CA GLY A 520 -15.64 -3.21 5.76
C GLY A 520 -16.41 -4.16 4.82
N PHE A 521 -16.65 -3.76 3.58
CA PHE A 521 -17.60 -4.43 2.68
C PHE A 521 -17.07 -4.68 1.27
N GLY A 522 -15.82 -4.35 0.97
CA GLY A 522 -15.17 -4.57 -0.32
C GLY A 522 -15.71 -3.71 -1.47
N ILE A 523 -16.46 -2.64 -1.18
CA ILE A 523 -17.09 -1.78 -2.19
C ILE A 523 -16.03 -1.13 -3.07
N ASP A 524 -16.15 -1.33 -4.37
CA ASP A 524 -15.26 -0.73 -5.36
C ASP A 524 -16.04 -0.21 -6.59
N TYR A 525 -15.45 0.70 -7.34
CA TYR A 525 -16.05 1.21 -8.57
C TYR A 525 -15.01 1.73 -9.57
N VAL A 526 -15.34 1.56 -10.84
CA VAL A 526 -14.54 2.00 -11.98
C VAL A 526 -15.22 3.22 -12.60
N ARG A 527 -14.48 4.32 -12.72
CA ARG A 527 -14.99 5.55 -13.36
C ARG A 527 -14.98 5.38 -14.88
N ALA A 528 -16.06 5.76 -15.55
CA ALA A 528 -16.05 5.81 -17.01
C ALA A 528 -15.21 6.99 -17.53
N ASP A 529 -14.49 6.76 -18.64
CA ASP A 529 -13.71 7.74 -19.40
C ASP A 529 -14.35 7.97 -20.79
N PRO A 530 -15.50 8.67 -20.85
CA PRO A 530 -16.27 8.80 -22.09
C PRO A 530 -15.70 9.88 -23.01
N PRO A 531 -15.90 9.77 -24.34
CA PRO A 531 -15.45 10.77 -25.30
C PRO A 531 -16.13 12.14 -25.08
N GLU A 532 -15.46 13.22 -25.49
CA GLU A 532 -15.96 14.60 -25.37
C GLU A 532 -17.38 14.76 -25.97
N GLY A 533 -18.28 15.40 -25.21
CA GLY A 533 -19.69 15.58 -25.58
C GLY A 533 -20.59 14.36 -25.38
N ALA A 534 -20.07 13.28 -24.79
CA ALA A 534 -20.89 12.14 -24.37
C ALA A 534 -21.71 12.47 -23.12
N THR A 535 -22.88 11.84 -23.03
CA THR A 535 -23.68 11.87 -21.81
C THR A 535 -23.09 10.90 -20.80
N VAL A 536 -22.91 11.34 -19.56
CA VAL A 536 -22.29 10.52 -18.52
C VAL A 536 -23.22 10.37 -17.33
N TRP A 537 -23.29 9.16 -16.80
CA TRP A 537 -24.02 8.86 -15.59
C TRP A 537 -23.03 8.56 -14.48
N ARG A 538 -22.97 9.44 -13.49
CA ARG A 538 -22.04 9.27 -12.37
C ARG A 538 -22.71 8.57 -11.21
N LEU A 539 -22.01 7.60 -10.64
CA LEU A 539 -22.42 7.04 -9.35
C LEU A 539 -22.17 8.12 -8.30
N ARG A 540 -23.20 8.53 -7.57
CA ARG A 540 -23.08 9.57 -6.54
C ARG A 540 -23.29 9.03 -5.13
N GLU A 541 -24.06 7.96 -4.97
CA GLU A 541 -24.39 7.43 -3.65
C GLU A 541 -24.44 5.90 -3.64
N PHE A 542 -23.76 5.32 -2.66
CA PHE A 542 -24.02 3.99 -2.14
C PHE A 542 -25.03 4.13 -1.00
N VAL A 543 -26.25 3.67 -1.22
CA VAL A 543 -27.34 3.82 -0.28
C VAL A 543 -27.47 2.56 0.54
N LEU A 544 -27.27 2.70 1.82
CA LEU A 544 -27.52 1.67 2.79
C LEU A 544 -29.00 1.61 3.16
N ASP A 545 -29.63 0.50 2.81
CA ASP A 545 -30.96 0.17 3.27
C ASP A 545 -30.92 -1.07 4.18
N ASP A 546 -31.32 -0.88 5.43
CA ASP A 546 -31.36 -1.88 6.48
C ASP A 546 -32.72 -2.57 6.61
N SER A 547 -33.66 -2.29 5.71
CA SER A 547 -34.99 -2.87 5.68
C SER A 547 -34.93 -4.39 5.49
N PRO A 548 -35.93 -5.14 5.99
CA PRO A 548 -35.99 -6.60 5.85
C PRO A 548 -36.28 -7.07 4.42
N ASP A 549 -36.30 -6.16 3.44
CA ASP A 549 -36.60 -6.45 2.05
C ASP A 549 -35.35 -7.03 1.36
N THR A 550 -35.44 -8.26 0.85
CA THR A 550 -34.33 -8.95 0.15
C THR A 550 -34.16 -8.46 -1.30
N ASN A 551 -34.44 -7.19 -1.55
CA ASN A 551 -34.42 -6.59 -2.88
C ASN A 551 -33.21 -5.68 -3.04
N TRP A 552 -32.41 -5.96 -4.06
CA TRP A 552 -31.35 -5.07 -4.50
C TRP A 552 -31.89 -4.06 -5.50
N ARG A 553 -31.44 -2.80 -5.45
CA ARG A 553 -31.89 -1.74 -6.36
C ARG A 553 -30.75 -0.90 -6.94
N LEU A 554 -30.95 -0.47 -8.18
CA LEU A 554 -30.17 0.54 -8.87
C LEU A 554 -31.13 1.62 -9.36
N TYR A 555 -30.89 2.86 -8.93
CA TYR A 555 -31.65 4.05 -9.24
C TYR A 555 -30.93 4.93 -10.26
N THR A 556 -31.70 5.58 -11.12
CA THR A 556 -31.23 6.53 -12.11
C THR A 556 -31.97 7.85 -11.93
N HIS A 557 -31.23 8.96 -11.82
CA HIS A 557 -31.76 10.29 -11.64
C HIS A 557 -31.22 11.26 -12.70
N ASP A 558 -31.94 12.34 -12.95
CA ASP A 558 -31.41 13.48 -13.70
C ASP A 558 -30.39 14.28 -12.87
N ALA A 559 -29.82 15.33 -13.47
CA ALA A 559 -28.86 16.21 -12.81
C ALA A 559 -29.40 16.90 -11.54
N ASN A 560 -30.73 16.99 -11.38
CA ASN A 560 -31.40 17.64 -10.25
C ASN A 560 -31.89 16.63 -9.20
N GLY A 561 -31.64 15.33 -9.40
CA GLY A 561 -32.07 14.26 -8.51
C GLY A 561 -33.51 13.78 -8.72
N ALA A 562 -34.17 14.12 -9.83
CA ALA A 562 -35.47 13.56 -10.16
C ALA A 562 -35.32 12.16 -10.79
N PRO A 563 -36.15 11.17 -10.41
CA PRO A 563 -36.04 9.80 -10.92
C PRO A 563 -36.32 9.72 -12.42
N LEU A 564 -35.54 8.91 -13.14
CA LEU A 564 -35.65 8.70 -14.58
C LEU A 564 -36.07 7.27 -14.91
N SER A 565 -37.22 7.11 -15.55
CA SER A 565 -37.74 5.82 -16.02
C SER A 565 -37.19 5.41 -17.38
N LYS A 566 -37.30 4.13 -17.73
CA LYS A 566 -36.91 3.55 -19.03
C LYS A 566 -35.42 3.73 -19.37
N ILE A 567 -34.56 3.72 -18.35
CA ILE A 567 -33.11 3.67 -18.53
C ILE A 567 -32.66 2.21 -18.47
N ALA A 568 -31.86 1.78 -19.46
CA ALA A 568 -31.33 0.43 -19.50
C ALA A 568 -30.20 0.28 -18.47
N CYS A 569 -30.34 -0.66 -17.53
CA CYS A 569 -29.41 -0.86 -16.42
C CYS A 569 -29.09 -2.34 -16.26
N PHE A 570 -27.88 -2.65 -15.83
CA PHE A 570 -27.47 -4.01 -15.50
C PHE A 570 -27.27 -4.16 -13.99
N MET A 571 -27.70 -5.31 -13.46
CA MET A 571 -27.39 -5.77 -12.11
C MET A 571 -27.09 -7.26 -12.17
N GLY A 572 -25.90 -7.68 -11.71
CA GLY A 572 -25.52 -9.08 -11.64
C GLY A 572 -25.07 -9.52 -10.26
N ILE A 573 -25.28 -10.81 -10.00
CA ILE A 573 -25.08 -11.48 -8.72
C ILE A 573 -24.20 -12.70 -9.00
N HIS A 574 -23.12 -12.87 -8.23
CA HIS A 574 -22.33 -14.10 -8.23
C HIS A 574 -23.02 -15.18 -7.38
N PRO A 575 -23.35 -16.38 -7.90
CA PRO A 575 -23.97 -17.43 -7.10
C PRO A 575 -22.92 -18.16 -6.23
N PRO A 576 -23.26 -18.59 -5.00
CA PRO A 576 -22.32 -19.18 -4.03
C PRO A 576 -21.92 -20.64 -4.35
N SER A 577 -22.16 -21.14 -5.57
CA SER A 577 -22.07 -22.58 -5.88
C SER A 577 -20.70 -23.12 -6.28
N GLY A 578 -19.61 -22.39 -6.05
CA GLY A 578 -18.24 -22.91 -6.30
C GLY A 578 -17.98 -23.36 -7.74
N LYS A 579 -18.77 -22.86 -8.70
CA LYS A 579 -18.36 -22.80 -10.09
C LYS A 579 -17.80 -21.40 -10.27
N ASP A 580 -16.49 -21.31 -10.46
CA ASP A 580 -15.89 -20.12 -11.03
C ASP A 580 -16.69 -19.78 -12.29
N LEU A 581 -17.08 -18.51 -12.44
CA LEU A 581 -17.43 -18.01 -13.76
C LEU A 581 -16.17 -18.22 -14.61
N ASP A 582 -16.28 -18.96 -15.72
CA ASP A 582 -15.20 -19.03 -16.69
C ASP A 582 -14.73 -17.58 -17.00
N ASP A 583 -13.43 -17.34 -17.20
CA ASP A 583 -12.85 -15.99 -17.39
C ASP A 583 -13.55 -15.16 -18.50
N ASP A 584 -14.34 -15.79 -19.36
CA ASP A 584 -15.15 -15.20 -20.44
C ASP A 584 -16.58 -14.79 -20.01
N GLN A 585 -16.97 -15.05 -18.76
CA GLN A 585 -18.28 -14.72 -18.17
C GLN A 585 -18.23 -13.59 -17.13
N ALA A 586 -17.06 -13.23 -16.59
CA ALA A 586 -16.87 -11.96 -15.91
C ALA A 586 -17.02 -10.79 -16.91
N PRO A 587 -17.59 -9.62 -16.52
CA PRO A 587 -17.70 -8.48 -17.43
C PRO A 587 -16.31 -8.02 -17.87
N ARG A 588 -15.86 -8.47 -19.04
CA ARG A 588 -14.60 -8.04 -19.65
C ARG A 588 -14.75 -6.61 -20.14
N LEU A 589 -14.07 -5.68 -19.48
CA LEU A 589 -13.87 -4.31 -19.97
C LEU A 589 -13.27 -4.40 -21.37
N SER A 590 -13.98 -3.92 -22.38
CA SER A 590 -13.51 -3.97 -23.77
C SER A 590 -12.64 -2.75 -24.04
N GLU A 591 -11.41 -2.97 -24.53
CA GLU A 591 -10.53 -1.92 -25.09
C GLU A 591 -11.23 -1.08 -26.18
N THR A 592 -12.18 -1.68 -26.92
CA THR A 592 -12.99 -1.00 -27.94
C THR A 592 -14.09 -0.06 -27.41
N PHE A 593 -14.39 -0.09 -26.11
CA PHE A 593 -15.51 0.65 -25.49
C PHE A 593 -15.07 1.48 -24.28
N TRP A 594 -13.80 1.90 -24.23
CA TRP A 594 -13.31 2.89 -23.25
C TRP A 594 -13.59 2.49 -21.78
N GLY A 595 -13.45 1.19 -21.47
CA GLY A 595 -13.68 0.66 -20.12
C GLY A 595 -15.10 0.16 -19.85
N GLN A 596 -15.89 -0.19 -20.88
CA GLN A 596 -17.19 -0.85 -20.70
C GLN A 596 -17.23 -2.26 -21.31
N PRO A 597 -18.09 -3.18 -20.82
CA PRO A 597 -18.26 -4.49 -21.43
C PRO A 597 -18.82 -4.38 -22.85
N GLY A 598 -18.16 -5.04 -23.81
CA GLY A 598 -18.50 -4.98 -25.23
C GLY A 598 -19.88 -5.56 -25.56
N SER A 599 -20.54 -4.95 -26.54
CA SER A 599 -21.90 -5.23 -27.00
C SER A 599 -22.21 -6.71 -27.30
N ARG A 600 -22.86 -7.42 -26.36
CA ARG A 600 -24.05 -8.31 -26.51
C ARG A 600 -24.28 -9.10 -25.21
N PRO A 601 -25.54 -9.38 -24.83
CA PRO A 601 -25.90 -9.93 -23.53
C PRO A 601 -25.42 -11.38 -23.39
N ASN A 602 -24.64 -11.69 -22.35
CA ASN A 602 -24.56 -13.07 -21.88
C ASN A 602 -25.89 -13.39 -21.17
N ARG A 603 -26.58 -14.42 -21.68
CA ARG A 603 -27.88 -14.92 -21.21
C ARG A 603 -27.87 -15.07 -19.68
N ALA A 604 -28.61 -14.23 -18.97
CA ALA A 604 -29.23 -14.66 -17.73
C ALA A 604 -30.50 -15.43 -18.10
N ASP A 605 -30.65 -16.67 -17.63
CA ASP A 605 -31.88 -17.44 -17.78
C ASP A 605 -33.05 -16.64 -17.19
N VAL A 606 -33.94 -16.20 -18.08
CA VAL A 606 -35.09 -15.35 -17.75
C VAL A 606 -36.24 -16.25 -17.32
N HIS A 607 -36.43 -16.38 -16.02
CA HIS A 607 -37.67 -16.91 -15.46
C HIS A 607 -38.37 -15.82 -14.64
N GLU A 608 -39.46 -15.30 -15.22
CA GLU A 608 -40.55 -14.50 -14.61
C GLU A 608 -40.45 -12.95 -14.61
N ASP A 609 -41.64 -12.35 -14.57
CA ASP A 609 -42.08 -11.05 -15.14
C ASP A 609 -41.49 -9.77 -14.50
N ASN A 610 -40.17 -9.59 -14.56
CA ASN A 610 -39.46 -8.30 -14.43
C ASN A 610 -38.41 -8.12 -15.55
N ALA A 611 -38.81 -8.51 -16.76
CA ALA A 611 -37.98 -9.20 -17.75
C ALA A 611 -37.05 -8.35 -18.65
N TYR A 612 -36.80 -7.06 -18.40
CA TYR A 612 -36.13 -6.25 -19.43
C TYR A 612 -34.96 -5.34 -19.02
N ASN A 613 -34.47 -5.35 -17.77
CA ASN A 613 -33.31 -4.51 -17.40
C ASN A 613 -33.53 -2.99 -17.65
N TRP A 614 -34.78 -2.49 -17.52
CA TRP A 614 -35.11 -1.05 -17.64
C TRP A 614 -35.70 -0.51 -16.35
N THR A 615 -35.34 0.72 -15.95
CA THR A 615 -35.90 1.38 -14.77
C THR A 615 -37.41 1.61 -14.89
N ASN A 616 -38.12 1.43 -13.79
CA ASN A 616 -39.58 1.64 -13.68
C ASN A 616 -39.93 3.15 -13.59
N ALA A 617 -41.21 3.46 -13.38
CA ALA A 617 -41.69 4.85 -13.27
C ALA A 617 -41.05 5.66 -12.13
N ASP A 618 -40.58 4.96 -11.08
CA ASP A 618 -39.89 5.54 -9.93
C ASP A 618 -38.36 5.59 -10.12
N GLY A 619 -37.88 5.26 -11.33
CA GLY A 619 -36.50 5.41 -11.75
C GLY A 619 -35.54 4.35 -11.21
N TYR A 620 -36.01 3.14 -10.89
CA TYR A 620 -35.11 2.05 -10.48
C TYR A 620 -35.40 0.70 -11.14
N ILE A 621 -34.38 -0.15 -11.21
CA ILE A 621 -34.52 -1.60 -11.40
C ILE A 621 -34.35 -2.32 -10.07
N GLN A 622 -35.00 -3.46 -9.92
CA GLN A 622 -34.85 -4.30 -8.72
C GLN A 622 -34.67 -5.78 -9.05
N ARG A 623 -33.86 -6.46 -8.25
CA ARG A 623 -33.69 -7.93 -8.26
C ARG A 623 -34.01 -8.48 -6.87
N SER A 624 -34.88 -9.49 -6.82
CA SER A 624 -35.19 -10.19 -5.58
C SER A 624 -34.23 -11.35 -5.37
N LEU A 625 -33.59 -11.39 -4.20
CA LEU A 625 -32.82 -12.54 -3.74
C LEU A 625 -33.81 -13.46 -3.04
N GLY A 626 -34.15 -14.61 -3.66
CA GLY A 626 -35.22 -15.49 -3.20
C GLY A 626 -35.10 -15.90 -1.73
N ARG A 627 -36.23 -16.03 -1.02
CA ARG A 627 -36.27 -16.53 0.37
C ARG A 627 -35.71 -17.95 0.46
N GLY A 628 -34.58 -18.13 1.15
CA GLY A 628 -34.05 -19.45 1.50
C GLY A 628 -32.59 -19.70 1.13
N SER A 629 -31.91 -18.74 0.51
CA SER A 629 -30.46 -18.78 0.30
C SER A 629 -29.76 -18.44 1.61
N ASN A 630 -29.29 -19.44 2.35
CA ASN A 630 -28.45 -19.20 3.53
C ASN A 630 -27.05 -18.76 3.05
N TYR A 631 -26.84 -17.46 2.89
CA TYR A 631 -25.51 -16.88 2.72
C TYR A 631 -24.84 -16.79 4.10
N VAL A 632 -23.65 -17.39 4.23
CA VAL A 632 -22.85 -17.34 5.46
C VAL A 632 -21.97 -16.08 5.40
N LEU A 633 -22.15 -15.22 6.41
CA LEU A 633 -21.35 -14.09 6.93
C LEU A 633 -19.93 -13.76 6.38
N PRO A 634 -19.51 -12.49 6.53
CA PRO A 634 -19.00 -11.63 5.46
C PRO A 634 -17.64 -12.08 4.94
N GLY A 635 -17.51 -12.17 3.61
CA GLY A 635 -16.25 -12.37 2.93
C GLY A 635 -16.26 -11.67 1.57
N PRO A 636 -15.08 -11.31 1.03
CA PRO A 636 -14.93 -10.61 -0.26
C PRO A 636 -15.33 -11.45 -1.49
N THR A 637 -15.98 -12.61 -1.30
CA THR A 637 -16.15 -13.64 -2.32
C THR A 637 -17.44 -13.52 -3.14
N ASP A 638 -18.40 -12.68 -2.73
CA ASP A 638 -19.68 -12.52 -3.44
C ASP A 638 -19.67 -11.20 -4.23
N ALA A 639 -18.95 -11.18 -5.36
CA ALA A 639 -18.86 -10.00 -6.22
C ALA A 639 -20.22 -9.68 -6.87
N HIS A 640 -20.83 -8.57 -6.48
CA HIS A 640 -21.99 -8.00 -7.16
C HIS A 640 -21.58 -6.79 -8.01
N TRP A 641 -22.33 -6.53 -9.08
CA TRP A 641 -22.00 -5.45 -10.01
C TRP A 641 -23.21 -4.75 -10.61
N GLY A 642 -23.09 -3.45 -10.84
CA GLY A 642 -24.17 -2.65 -11.43
C GLY A 642 -23.69 -1.42 -12.21
N TRP A 643 -24.34 -1.16 -13.34
CA TRP A 643 -24.06 -0.02 -14.22
C TRP A 643 -25.26 0.33 -15.10
N ILE A 644 -25.23 1.51 -15.73
CA ILE A 644 -26.17 1.89 -16.79
C ILE A 644 -25.60 1.46 -18.13
N MET A 645 -26.39 0.68 -18.87
CA MET A 645 -25.98 0.09 -20.13
C MET A 645 -25.75 1.17 -21.19
N PRO A 646 -24.64 1.15 -21.93
CA PRO A 646 -24.48 2.02 -23.08
C PRO A 646 -25.55 1.68 -24.13
N GLY A 647 -26.37 2.67 -24.48
CA GLY A 647 -27.25 2.58 -25.64
C GLY A 647 -26.56 3.06 -26.92
N ASP A 648 -27.28 3.02 -28.05
CA ASP A 648 -26.84 3.63 -29.32
C ASP A 648 -26.70 5.17 -29.25
N ASN A 649 -27.03 5.76 -28.09
CA ASN A 649 -27.12 7.20 -27.85
C ASN A 649 -25.85 7.83 -27.24
N LYS A 650 -24.72 7.09 -27.18
CA LYS A 650 -23.46 7.55 -26.56
C LYS A 650 -23.60 7.96 -25.08
N GLU A 651 -24.39 7.20 -24.32
CA GLU A 651 -24.48 7.37 -22.87
C GLU A 651 -23.53 6.38 -22.17
N TYR A 652 -22.78 6.85 -21.18
CA TYR A 652 -21.78 6.07 -20.44
C TYR A 652 -22.04 6.17 -18.94
N SER A 653 -21.60 5.19 -18.15
CA SER A 653 -21.74 5.23 -16.69
C SER A 653 -20.55 4.68 -15.97
N ASP A 654 -20.32 5.16 -14.76
CA ASP A 654 -19.41 4.51 -13.81
C ASP A 654 -19.90 3.07 -13.55
N VAL A 655 -18.97 2.14 -13.30
CA VAL A 655 -19.27 0.72 -13.09
C VAL A 655 -18.98 0.36 -11.65
N ALA A 656 -20.01 0.00 -10.88
CA ALA A 656 -19.80 -0.50 -9.52
C ALA A 656 -19.48 -1.99 -9.54
N ILE A 657 -18.43 -2.40 -8.84
CA ILE A 657 -17.95 -3.79 -8.73
C ILE A 657 -17.71 -4.15 -7.26
N HIS A 658 -17.64 -5.43 -6.94
CA HIS A 658 -17.38 -5.91 -5.58
C HIS A 658 -18.34 -5.35 -4.51
N ILE A 659 -19.61 -5.14 -4.85
CA ILE A 659 -20.56 -4.59 -3.88
C ILE A 659 -20.87 -5.65 -2.83
N GLY A 660 -20.38 -5.46 -1.60
CA GLY A 660 -20.56 -6.40 -0.51
C GLY A 660 -22.01 -6.59 -0.07
N MET A 661 -22.31 -7.80 0.42
CA MET A 661 -23.57 -8.17 1.07
C MET A 661 -23.31 -8.51 2.54
N TRP A 662 -24.27 -8.24 3.43
CA TRP A 662 -24.16 -8.57 4.85
C TRP A 662 -25.38 -9.36 5.37
N GLU A 663 -25.41 -9.65 6.69
CA GLU A 663 -26.47 -10.44 7.35
C GLU A 663 -27.90 -10.10 6.87
N ASN A 664 -28.68 -11.15 6.60
CA ASN A 664 -30.09 -11.03 6.22
C ASN A 664 -30.35 -10.35 4.85
N HIS A 665 -29.49 -10.55 3.84
CA HIS A 665 -29.68 -10.07 2.46
C HIS A 665 -29.76 -8.55 2.30
N LYS A 666 -29.16 -7.83 3.23
CA LYS A 666 -29.07 -6.37 3.18
C LYS A 666 -27.76 -5.99 2.45
N MET A 667 -27.83 -4.95 1.63
CA MET A 667 -26.75 -4.55 0.72
C MET A 667 -26.88 -3.09 0.29
N PHE A 668 -25.84 -2.55 -0.35
CA PHE A 668 -25.86 -1.19 -0.87
C PHE A 668 -26.65 -1.08 -2.19
N TRP A 669 -27.60 -0.16 -2.23
CA TRP A 669 -28.25 0.26 -3.48
C TRP A 669 -27.42 1.33 -4.17
N LEU A 670 -27.53 1.41 -5.49
CA LEU A 670 -26.74 2.33 -6.30
C LEU A 670 -27.60 3.51 -6.76
N ARG A 671 -27.12 4.75 -6.65
CA ARG A 671 -27.78 5.92 -7.27
C ARG A 671 -26.86 6.59 -8.28
N PHE A 672 -27.26 6.50 -9.53
CA PHE A 672 -26.63 7.18 -10.66
C PHE A 672 -27.36 8.48 -11.00
N TYR A 673 -26.59 9.50 -11.40
CA TYR A 673 -27.08 10.82 -11.78
C TYR A 673 -26.57 11.17 -13.18
N LYS A 674 -27.46 11.68 -14.03
CA LYS A 674 -27.14 12.09 -15.40
C LYS A 674 -26.43 13.45 -15.41
N GLU A 675 -25.24 13.51 -15.98
CA GLU A 675 -24.45 14.72 -16.26
C GLU A 675 -24.48 15.01 -17.76
N VAL A 676 -24.73 16.28 -18.12
CA VAL A 676 -24.72 16.77 -19.51
C VAL A 676 -23.83 18.01 -19.57
N GLU A 677 -22.69 17.94 -20.25
CA GLU A 677 -21.85 19.12 -20.52
C GLU A 677 -22.23 19.79 -21.86
N GLY A 678 -22.68 21.04 -21.77
CA GLY A 678 -22.48 22.09 -22.78
C GLY A 678 -23.30 22.08 -24.08
N GLU A 679 -24.58 22.52 -24.03
CA GLU A 679 -25.11 23.38 -25.10
C GLU A 679 -24.53 24.79 -24.92
N ASN A 680 -23.66 25.23 -25.83
CA ASN A 680 -23.32 26.64 -26.00
C ASN A 680 -23.38 27.01 -27.50
N GLY A 681 -24.44 27.73 -27.89
CA GLY A 681 -24.44 28.52 -29.13
C GLY A 681 -25.72 28.49 -29.96
N ASN A 682 -26.52 29.57 -29.84
CA ASN A 682 -27.66 29.96 -30.67
C ASN A 682 -27.63 29.48 -32.15
N GLY A 683 -28.73 28.85 -32.59
CA GLY A 683 -29.08 28.68 -34.00
C GLY A 683 -30.49 28.12 -34.18
N ASN A 684 -31.46 29.01 -34.45
CA ASN A 684 -32.81 28.65 -34.87
C ASN A 684 -32.81 27.62 -36.02
N GLY A 685 -33.62 26.56 -35.88
CA GLY A 685 -33.95 25.66 -36.97
C GLY A 685 -34.65 24.40 -36.46
N GLU A 686 -35.97 24.47 -36.32
CA GLU A 686 -36.84 23.31 -36.10
C GLU A 686 -36.58 22.20 -37.14
N ASP A 687 -36.21 21.02 -36.67
CA ASP A 687 -36.82 19.77 -37.12
C ASP A 687 -37.00 18.96 -35.83
N SER A 688 -38.25 18.78 -35.37
CA SER A 688 -38.50 18.03 -34.14
C SER A 688 -37.92 16.63 -34.27
N GLU A 689 -37.41 16.08 -33.16
CA GLU A 689 -36.77 14.76 -33.08
C GLU A 689 -37.62 13.64 -33.72
N ILE A 690 -38.95 13.83 -33.74
CA ILE A 690 -39.93 13.01 -34.46
C ILE A 690 -39.72 13.01 -35.98
N VAL A 691 -39.40 14.15 -36.61
CA VAL A 691 -39.15 14.26 -38.06
C VAL A 691 -37.85 13.53 -38.45
N VAL A 692 -36.82 13.61 -37.61
CA VAL A 692 -35.55 12.89 -37.82
C VAL A 692 -35.77 11.38 -37.67
N GLN A 693 -36.54 10.95 -36.68
CA GLN A 693 -36.89 9.55 -36.49
C GLN A 693 -37.79 9.00 -37.62
N LEU A 694 -38.73 9.79 -38.12
CA LEU A 694 -39.59 9.42 -39.26
C LEU A 694 -38.80 9.34 -40.57
N LYS A 695 -37.83 10.24 -40.81
CA LYS A 695 -36.92 10.14 -41.97
C LYS A 695 -36.10 8.85 -41.90
N ARG A 696 -35.54 8.51 -40.73
CA ARG A 696 -34.77 7.25 -40.54
C ARG A 696 -35.63 5.99 -40.69
N LEU A 697 -36.88 6.02 -40.26
CA LEU A 697 -37.84 4.93 -40.48
C LEU A 697 -38.22 4.80 -41.96
N ALA A 698 -38.34 5.90 -42.68
CA ALA A 698 -38.58 5.90 -44.13
C ALA A 698 -37.39 5.33 -44.91
N ASP A 699 -36.17 5.76 -44.57
CA ASP A 699 -34.93 5.26 -45.19
C ASP A 699 -34.73 3.75 -44.91
N ALA A 700 -35.03 3.31 -43.69
CA ALA A 700 -35.00 1.89 -43.32
C ALA A 700 -36.09 1.08 -44.04
N ALA A 701 -37.28 1.64 -44.23
CA ALA A 701 -38.34 1.00 -44.98
C ALA A 701 -38.00 0.87 -46.48
N GLU A 702 -37.41 1.90 -47.10
CA GLU A 702 -36.90 1.85 -48.47
C GLU A 702 -35.80 0.78 -48.62
N HIS A 703 -34.86 0.73 -47.67
CA HIS A 703 -33.80 -0.28 -47.68
C HIS A 703 -34.34 -1.73 -47.54
N LEU A 704 -35.38 -1.93 -46.73
CA LEU A 704 -36.01 -3.24 -46.55
C LEU A 704 -36.82 -3.66 -47.79
N VAL A 705 -37.46 -2.70 -48.48
CA VAL A 705 -38.14 -2.93 -49.76
C VAL A 705 -37.15 -3.25 -50.88
N GLU A 706 -36.00 -2.55 -50.96
CA GLU A 706 -34.90 -2.86 -51.88
C GLU A 706 -34.31 -4.26 -51.66
N LYS A 707 -34.32 -4.73 -50.41
CA LYS A 707 -33.90 -6.10 -50.02
C LYS A 707 -34.99 -7.16 -50.25
N GLY A 708 -36.14 -6.79 -50.80
CA GLY A 708 -37.24 -7.70 -51.12
C GLY A 708 -38.05 -8.19 -49.91
N ILE A 709 -37.94 -7.51 -48.77
CA ILE A 709 -38.62 -7.88 -47.53
C ILE A 709 -39.97 -7.16 -47.49
N GLN A 710 -41.07 -7.92 -47.58
CA GLN A 710 -42.42 -7.36 -47.45
C GLN A 710 -42.70 -6.91 -46.02
N ILE A 711 -42.79 -5.60 -45.81
CA ILE A 711 -43.23 -4.99 -44.56
C ILE A 711 -44.75 -5.10 -44.51
N ARG A 712 -45.30 -5.85 -43.54
CA ARG A 712 -46.75 -5.84 -43.26
C ARG A 712 -47.08 -4.58 -42.48
N THR A 713 -48.04 -3.81 -42.99
CA THR A 713 -48.62 -2.61 -42.36
C THR A 713 -49.22 -2.90 -41.00
#